data_AF-A0A2M7X8L5-F1
#
_entry.id   AF-A0A2M7X8L5-F1
#
_cell.length_a   1.000
_cell.length_b   1.000
_cell.length_c   1.000
_cell.angle_alpha   90.00
_cell.angle_beta   90.00
_cell.angle_gamma   90.00
#
_symmetry.space_group_name_H-M   'P 1'
#
loop_
_entity.id
_entity.type
_entity.pdbx_description
1 polymer ?
#
loop_
_entity_poly.entity_id
_entity_poly.type
_entity_poly.pdbx_seq_one_letter_code
_entity_poly.pdbx_strand_id
1 'polypeptide(L)'
;MKFCMRVLRVIASLAMIAGQGVAVAGPQGLGDDVELIQFAPVTKAVAKTVGPAQELDGIAIIEVSDDYSRGVTPVRTDIARRYFERYRDDHDLLLVFTNFEFETGQAAAFANIIKNDVSGIGLANYDNSAAFGSASRRLQNYIDMAAVSRWQLNPSSPGYGSLLDVATHELMHRWVAFPKYLKNGVQSSDLIGQEAAHWSFFLDSDASVMYGADWQMGTDGQFEAVDVRHRLSPLDLYLAGLFSAAEVPDMNLIREGVGATAQDLPVLGFKTPGSVETIGIGQIIAANGERQPDVSHSPKHFSAGVLLLIRPGQGVTEETIFGLQRFARDFETRFAAMTRGRASLSIENQPVQIVASGAPVPISGQALCTTCTLDIAQAKVWLLAQQRASDGAFVDKQVNALATGATALRAMTSGNFGTTTAMAPIRAWLSAFPARHFDDLAFKARVGVAPSIGTEVELAAARDQLLHAGLPGLAPTWSASAWDTAASMVSAGFADLSASERGVFLDRLRSLQNADGGFGIHPGGASHVGLSAWVLNEVAPLADPAAVPITHDSAAWLLLQQSAEGGFGSGADGVLPTAWAVAGLVRLGNGADIASAMSYLRSRQSLAGDWNGSVFTTAEVIRVLAEIAKPNLAFDASIVATPAAPISGDRVHLVGRIRNDGVLAEGVKLAWFLGDPDQGGAMIGAEADLGTLAAGQSLEVSADWESAGFSGAQSIVAVLDRADSIDELNESDNRQTVALEVAELPQAPDAALLRENFTLTPPSVNVFPSAVALSGTVVNIGGADLTAVPVVLYQLRNGVRTELARTELDLPAQASVPLRLDFTL
;
A
#
# COMPACT_ATOMS: atom_id res chain seq x y z
N MET A 1 -68.74 49.86 -17.87
CA MET A 1 -68.93 49.70 -19.34
C MET A 1 -67.55 49.42 -19.97
N LYS A 2 -67.31 48.17 -20.42
CA LYS A 2 -66.53 47.67 -21.59
C LYS A 2 -65.11 48.25 -21.87
N PHE A 3 -64.03 47.53 -22.21
CA PHE A 3 -63.68 46.12 -22.53
C PHE A 3 -62.15 46.07 -22.81
N CYS A 4 -61.45 44.96 -22.48
CA CYS A 4 -60.19 44.39 -23.05
C CYS A 4 -58.90 45.25 -23.18
N MET A 5 -57.65 44.77 -23.04
CA MET A 5 -57.05 43.42 -22.97
C MET A 5 -55.54 43.59 -22.60
N ARG A 6 -55.02 42.74 -21.69
CA ARG A 6 -53.72 42.00 -21.77
C ARG A 6 -52.40 42.75 -22.09
N VAL A 7 -51.28 42.65 -21.37
CA VAL A 7 -50.76 41.89 -20.20
C VAL A 7 -49.53 42.69 -19.73
N LEU A 8 -49.49 43.13 -18.46
CA LEU A 8 -48.27 43.60 -17.79
C LEU A 8 -48.55 43.58 -16.28
N ARG A 9 -48.23 42.46 -15.62
CA ARG A 9 -48.06 42.28 -14.15
C ARG A 9 -48.08 40.79 -13.79
N VAL A 10 -46.91 40.17 -13.81
CA VAL A 10 -46.47 39.22 -12.78
C VAL A 10 -44.96 39.43 -12.63
N ILE A 11 -44.59 40.30 -11.69
CA ILE A 11 -43.27 40.33 -11.07
C ILE A 11 -43.43 39.49 -9.79
N ALA A 12 -42.48 38.60 -9.53
CA ALA A 12 -42.42 37.65 -8.41
C ALA A 12 -43.26 36.37 -8.56
N SER A 13 -42.88 35.49 -9.52
CA SER A 13 -42.97 34.01 -9.48
C SER A 13 -42.47 33.42 -10.81
N LEU A 14 -41.16 33.49 -11.07
CA LEU A 14 -40.45 32.77 -12.16
C LEU A 14 -38.94 33.03 -12.02
N ALA A 15 -38.38 32.60 -10.89
CA ALA A 15 -36.94 32.51 -10.63
C ALA A 15 -36.50 31.03 -10.49
N MET A 16 -37.15 30.16 -11.27
CA MET A 16 -36.83 28.75 -11.44
C MET A 16 -37.03 28.47 -12.93
N ILE A 17 -36.04 27.81 -13.55
CA ILE A 17 -35.92 27.51 -14.99
C ILE A 17 -35.29 28.64 -15.82
N ALA A 18 -33.96 28.62 -15.87
CA ALA A 18 -33.09 28.83 -17.05
C ALA A 18 -31.71 29.29 -16.57
N GLY A 19 -31.01 28.41 -15.85
CA GLY A 19 -29.55 28.46 -15.81
C GLY A 19 -29.04 28.01 -17.17
N GLN A 20 -29.05 28.89 -18.17
CA GLN A 20 -28.19 28.69 -19.33
C GLN A 20 -26.77 28.89 -18.85
N GLY A 21 -26.16 27.78 -18.40
CA GLY A 21 -24.72 27.67 -18.34
C GLY A 21 -24.18 28.04 -19.70
N VAL A 22 -23.32 29.05 -19.71
CA VAL A 22 -22.50 29.36 -20.87
C VAL A 22 -21.70 28.10 -21.16
N ALA A 23 -22.10 27.37 -22.19
CA ALA A 23 -21.32 26.29 -22.75
C ALA A 23 -20.00 26.90 -23.20
N VAL A 24 -18.94 26.67 -22.44
CA VAL A 24 -17.59 26.74 -22.98
C VAL A 24 -17.58 25.67 -24.06
N ALA A 25 -17.54 26.11 -25.32
CA ALA A 25 -17.37 25.21 -26.44
C ALA A 25 -16.08 24.42 -26.20
N GLY A 26 -16.22 23.13 -25.87
CA GLY A 26 -15.11 22.18 -25.93
C GLY A 26 -14.55 22.12 -27.35
N PRO A 27 -13.34 21.58 -27.54
CA PRO A 27 -12.79 21.38 -28.88
C PRO A 27 -13.82 20.64 -29.76
N GLN A 28 -14.09 21.21 -30.93
CA GLN A 28 -15.06 20.69 -31.90
C GLN A 28 -14.55 19.36 -32.49
N GLY A 29 -15.39 18.32 -32.42
CA GLY A 29 -15.28 17.08 -33.18
C GLY A 29 -14.18 16.12 -32.72
N LEU A 30 -14.55 14.87 -32.46
CA LEU A 30 -13.65 13.71 -32.49
C LEU A 30 -14.37 12.63 -33.29
N GLY A 31 -14.12 12.58 -34.59
CA GLY A 31 -14.67 11.56 -35.48
C GLY A 31 -13.64 11.12 -36.52
N ASP A 32 -13.58 9.82 -36.72
CA ASP A 32 -12.58 8.99 -37.39
C ASP A 32 -11.16 9.27 -36.85
N ASP A 33 -10.79 8.70 -35.70
CA ASP A 33 -9.49 8.89 -35.03
C ASP A 33 -8.61 7.62 -34.98
N VAL A 34 -8.97 6.55 -35.71
CA VAL A 34 -8.09 5.37 -35.84
C VAL A 34 -7.89 4.95 -37.29
N GLU A 35 -6.67 4.51 -37.61
CA GLU A 35 -6.29 3.91 -38.89
C GLU A 35 -5.53 2.59 -38.69
N LEU A 36 -6.11 1.48 -39.15
CA LEU A 36 -5.40 0.20 -39.23
C LEU A 36 -4.50 0.19 -40.47
N ILE A 37 -3.20 0.39 -40.28
CA ILE A 37 -2.25 0.45 -41.40
C ILE A 37 -2.02 -0.97 -41.92
N GLN A 38 -2.72 -1.33 -42.99
CA GLN A 38 -2.52 -2.58 -43.74
C GLN A 38 -1.91 -2.25 -45.10
N PHE A 39 -0.60 -2.47 -45.26
CA PHE A 39 0.06 -2.22 -46.54
C PHE A 39 -0.39 -3.21 -47.63
N ALA A 40 -0.71 -2.69 -48.82
CA ALA A 40 -0.27 -3.34 -50.04
C ALA A 40 1.22 -2.98 -50.26
N PRO A 41 2.08 -3.90 -50.73
CA PRO A 41 3.52 -3.68 -50.78
C PRO A 41 3.88 -2.43 -51.60
N VAL A 42 4.51 -1.43 -50.99
CA VAL A 42 4.98 -0.23 -51.69
C VAL A 42 6.46 -0.37 -52.03
N THR A 43 6.74 -0.54 -53.31
CA THR A 43 8.06 -0.42 -53.93
C THR A 43 8.23 0.97 -54.54
N LYS A 44 8.63 2.00 -53.78
CA LYS A 44 9.37 3.15 -54.35
C LYS A 44 10.01 4.03 -53.28
N ALA A 45 11.21 4.50 -53.61
CA ALA A 45 12.05 5.34 -52.77
C ALA A 45 11.66 6.83 -52.84
N VAL A 46 11.63 7.44 -51.64
CA VAL A 46 12.04 8.78 -51.20
C VAL A 46 11.82 9.96 -52.16
N ALA A 47 10.89 10.84 -51.80
CA ALA A 47 10.89 12.24 -52.21
C ALA A 47 11.78 13.08 -51.26
N LYS A 48 12.38 14.16 -51.78
CA LYS A 48 13.30 15.11 -51.09
C LYS A 48 12.59 16.03 -50.06
N THR A 49 11.48 15.59 -49.52
CA THR A 49 10.42 16.46 -48.98
C THR A 49 10.23 16.34 -47.47
N VAL A 50 10.80 15.29 -46.85
CA VAL A 50 10.99 15.14 -45.39
C VAL A 50 12.47 15.32 -45.07
N GLY A 51 12.78 16.34 -44.27
CA GLY A 51 14.13 16.68 -43.82
C GLY A 51 14.71 15.66 -42.83
N PRO A 52 16.01 15.77 -42.52
CA PRO A 52 16.62 14.96 -41.46
C PRO A 52 16.04 15.33 -40.09
N ALA A 53 16.00 14.35 -39.17
CA ALA A 53 15.64 14.61 -37.78
C ALA A 53 16.73 15.43 -37.08
N GLN A 54 16.31 16.53 -36.48
CA GLN A 54 17.12 17.42 -35.65
C GLN A 54 16.68 17.32 -34.20
N GLU A 55 17.57 17.66 -33.27
CA GLU A 55 17.26 17.65 -31.85
C GLU A 55 17.18 19.08 -31.34
N LEU A 56 16.11 19.40 -30.62
CA LEU A 56 15.96 20.64 -29.89
C LEU A 56 15.44 20.34 -28.48
N ASP A 57 16.35 20.43 -27.50
CA ASP A 57 16.11 20.16 -26.08
C ASP A 57 15.29 18.87 -25.82
N GLY A 58 15.71 17.76 -26.41
CA GLY A 58 15.05 16.46 -26.23
C GLY A 58 13.76 16.26 -27.04
N ILE A 59 13.33 17.24 -27.84
CA ILE A 59 12.26 17.08 -28.84
C ILE A 59 12.89 16.83 -30.22
N ALA A 60 12.34 15.87 -30.96
CA ALA A 60 12.77 15.59 -32.33
C ALA A 60 12.05 16.52 -33.31
N ILE A 61 12.80 17.31 -34.08
CA ILE A 61 12.28 18.26 -35.06
C ILE A 61 12.51 17.74 -36.47
N ILE A 62 11.45 17.69 -37.29
CA ILE A 62 11.54 17.25 -38.69
C ILE A 62 10.81 18.24 -39.59
N GLU A 63 11.51 18.75 -40.61
CA GLU A 63 10.89 19.59 -41.64
C GLU A 63 10.09 18.73 -42.64
N VAL A 64 8.85 19.10 -42.92
CA VAL A 64 7.97 18.38 -43.85
C VAL A 64 7.36 19.36 -44.85
N SER A 65 7.65 19.15 -46.13
CA SER A 65 7.10 19.93 -47.25
C SER A 65 5.96 19.23 -48.00
N ASP A 66 5.79 17.92 -47.81
CA ASP A 66 4.72 17.13 -48.41
C ASP A 66 3.33 17.41 -47.81
N ASP A 67 2.31 16.90 -48.48
CA ASP A 67 0.98 16.73 -47.90
C ASP A 67 1.04 15.76 -46.72
N TYR A 68 0.58 16.22 -45.56
CA TYR A 68 0.56 15.47 -44.30
C TYR A 68 -0.87 15.16 -43.83
N SER A 69 -1.86 15.34 -44.71
CA SER A 69 -3.26 15.03 -44.43
C SER A 69 -3.42 13.59 -43.91
N ARG A 70 -4.46 13.38 -43.10
CA ARG A 70 -4.85 12.06 -42.61
C ARG A 70 -5.08 11.08 -43.78
N GLY A 71 -4.78 9.79 -43.59
CA GLY A 71 -4.79 8.77 -44.65
C GLY A 71 -3.57 8.75 -45.58
N VAL A 72 -2.67 9.73 -45.51
CA VAL A 72 -1.43 9.74 -46.29
C VAL A 72 -0.34 8.94 -45.54
N THR A 73 -0.39 7.60 -45.60
CA THR A 73 0.56 6.73 -44.90
C THR A 73 2.04 6.90 -45.33
N PRO A 74 2.39 7.08 -46.63
CA PRO A 74 3.80 7.12 -47.05
C PRO A 74 4.64 8.20 -46.37
N VAL A 75 4.09 9.41 -46.15
CA VAL A 75 4.82 10.50 -45.47
C VAL A 75 5.07 10.19 -44.00
N ARG A 76 4.11 9.56 -43.30
CA ARG A 76 4.27 9.10 -41.90
C ARG A 76 5.33 8.02 -41.79
N THR A 77 5.36 7.09 -42.74
CA THR A 77 6.40 6.07 -42.86
C THR A 77 7.78 6.71 -43.03
N ASP A 78 7.92 7.71 -43.90
CA ASP A 78 9.19 8.39 -44.12
C ASP A 78 9.64 9.23 -42.92
N ILE A 79 8.71 9.90 -42.21
CA ILE A 79 8.99 10.61 -40.95
C ILE A 79 9.52 9.65 -39.88
N ALA A 80 8.87 8.51 -39.68
CA ALA A 80 9.32 7.51 -38.71
C ALA A 80 10.72 6.95 -39.07
N ARG A 81 11.00 6.72 -40.36
CA ARG A 81 12.35 6.33 -40.82
C ARG A 81 13.39 7.39 -40.49
N ARG A 82 13.10 8.68 -40.75
CA ARG A 82 14.01 9.79 -40.41
C ARG A 82 14.25 9.91 -38.91
N TYR A 83 13.24 9.61 -38.11
CA TYR A 83 13.38 9.56 -36.65
C TYR A 83 14.36 8.44 -36.23
N PHE A 84 14.16 7.20 -36.69
CA PHE A 84 15.02 6.06 -36.33
C PHE A 84 16.42 6.08 -36.98
N GLU A 85 16.68 6.95 -37.96
CA GLU A 85 18.04 7.25 -38.43
C GLU A 85 18.87 7.99 -37.36
N ARG A 86 18.23 8.73 -36.45
CA ARG A 86 18.87 9.60 -35.44
C ARG A 86 18.75 9.06 -34.01
N TYR A 87 17.60 8.48 -33.68
CA TYR A 87 17.23 8.02 -32.34
C TYR A 87 17.19 6.49 -32.25
N ARG A 88 17.32 5.95 -31.03
CA ARG A 88 17.30 4.52 -30.77
C ARG A 88 15.97 3.90 -31.21
N ASP A 89 16.07 2.67 -31.70
CA ASP A 89 14.92 1.87 -32.10
C ASP A 89 14.43 1.00 -30.92
N ASP A 90 13.97 1.68 -29.87
CA ASP A 90 13.45 1.07 -28.65
C ASP A 90 12.02 1.54 -28.27
N HIS A 91 11.39 2.35 -29.12
CA HIS A 91 10.04 2.87 -28.88
C HIS A 91 8.93 1.93 -29.37
N ASP A 92 7.87 1.84 -28.56
CA ASP A 92 6.60 1.19 -28.87
C ASP A 92 5.63 2.12 -29.62
N LEU A 93 5.77 3.43 -29.46
CA LEU A 93 4.96 4.42 -30.18
C LEU A 93 5.71 5.72 -30.48
N LEU A 94 5.22 6.50 -31.43
CA LEU A 94 5.66 7.88 -31.68
C LEU A 94 4.49 8.84 -31.47
N LEU A 95 4.70 9.90 -30.68
CA LEU A 95 3.75 11.00 -30.46
C LEU A 95 4.17 12.18 -31.32
N VAL A 96 3.36 12.53 -32.31
CA VAL A 96 3.76 13.47 -33.37
C VAL A 96 2.85 14.70 -33.36
N PHE A 97 3.45 15.83 -33.01
CA PHE A 97 2.83 17.15 -33.09
C PHE A 97 3.28 17.88 -34.35
N THR A 98 2.50 18.83 -34.83
CA THR A 98 2.89 19.76 -35.90
C THR A 98 2.84 21.20 -35.43
N ASN A 99 3.63 22.10 -36.01
CA ASN A 99 3.46 23.54 -35.81
C ASN A 99 2.51 24.18 -36.85
N PHE A 100 1.91 23.36 -37.71
CA PHE A 100 1.03 23.76 -38.80
C PHE A 100 -0.24 22.89 -38.80
N GLU A 101 -1.38 23.48 -39.15
CA GLU A 101 -2.63 22.73 -39.35
C GLU A 101 -2.59 21.88 -40.63
N PHE A 102 -3.30 20.76 -40.61
CA PHE A 102 -3.52 19.88 -41.76
C PHE A 102 -4.91 19.21 -41.68
N GLU A 103 -5.37 18.66 -42.81
CA GLU A 103 -6.67 18.00 -42.88
C GLU A 103 -6.69 16.72 -42.05
N THR A 104 -7.54 16.70 -41.03
CA THR A 104 -7.68 15.62 -40.04
C THR A 104 -9.10 15.02 -40.04
N GLY A 105 -9.98 15.52 -40.91
CA GLY A 105 -11.41 15.21 -40.84
C GLY A 105 -12.03 15.91 -39.63
N GLN A 106 -12.73 15.15 -38.78
CA GLN A 106 -13.28 15.66 -37.51
C GLN A 106 -12.41 15.26 -36.31
N ALA A 107 -11.22 14.68 -36.51
CA ALA A 107 -10.39 14.17 -35.43
C ALA A 107 -9.49 15.27 -34.84
N ALA A 108 -9.44 15.39 -33.51
CA ALA A 108 -8.51 16.30 -32.85
C ALA A 108 -7.09 15.73 -32.81
N ALA A 109 -6.97 14.42 -32.65
CA ALA A 109 -5.79 13.57 -32.79
C ALA A 109 -6.23 12.23 -33.43
N PHE A 110 -5.30 11.40 -33.87
CA PHE A 110 -5.64 10.06 -34.35
C PHE A 110 -4.47 9.07 -34.26
N ALA A 111 -4.81 7.79 -34.05
CA ALA A 111 -3.90 6.66 -33.94
C ALA A 111 -3.73 5.92 -35.27
N ASN A 112 -2.49 5.72 -35.70
CA ASN A 112 -2.12 4.88 -36.84
C ASN A 112 -1.53 3.57 -36.30
N ILE A 113 -2.31 2.50 -36.29
CA ILE A 113 -1.91 1.20 -35.74
C ILE A 113 -1.05 0.47 -36.78
N ILE A 114 0.26 0.43 -36.53
CA ILE A 114 1.27 -0.11 -37.45
C ILE A 114 1.45 -1.63 -37.26
N LYS A 115 1.25 -2.11 -36.04
CA LYS A 115 1.41 -3.52 -35.69
C LYS A 115 0.37 -3.92 -34.66
N ASN A 116 -0.25 -5.07 -34.90
CA ASN A 116 -0.98 -5.81 -33.88
C ASN A 116 -0.37 -7.21 -33.73
N ASP A 117 0.24 -7.48 -32.58
CA ASP A 117 0.72 -8.81 -32.16
C ASP A 117 -0.12 -9.43 -31.03
N VAL A 118 -1.29 -8.85 -30.75
CA VAL A 118 -2.20 -9.29 -29.70
C VAL A 118 -3.42 -9.98 -30.32
N SER A 119 -3.71 -11.18 -29.84
CA SER A 119 -4.94 -11.92 -30.18
C SER A 119 -5.98 -11.83 -29.06
N GLY A 120 -7.24 -12.16 -29.35
CA GLY A 120 -8.34 -12.09 -28.38
C GLY A 120 -8.97 -10.70 -28.19
N ILE A 121 -8.48 -9.69 -28.90
CA ILE A 121 -8.98 -8.30 -28.81
C ILE A 121 -9.89 -7.89 -29.98
N GLY A 122 -10.27 -8.81 -30.86
CA GLY A 122 -11.11 -8.53 -32.03
C GLY A 122 -10.37 -8.00 -33.27
N LEU A 123 -9.04 -7.88 -33.22
CA LEU A 123 -8.18 -7.51 -34.34
C LEU A 123 -7.36 -8.69 -34.86
N ALA A 124 -7.08 -8.68 -36.17
CA ALA A 124 -6.14 -9.62 -36.78
C ALA A 124 -4.69 -9.24 -36.45
N ASN A 125 -3.80 -10.23 -36.36
CA ASN A 125 -2.39 -9.96 -36.15
C ASN A 125 -1.72 -9.53 -37.46
N TYR A 126 -0.90 -8.48 -37.41
CA TYR A 126 -0.07 -8.01 -38.52
C TYR A 126 1.11 -7.18 -37.99
N ASP A 127 2.19 -7.06 -38.76
CA ASP A 127 3.37 -6.27 -38.37
C ASP A 127 3.95 -5.51 -39.56
N ASN A 128 3.79 -4.19 -39.53
CA ASN A 128 4.36 -3.28 -40.51
C ASN A 128 5.48 -2.38 -39.94
N SER A 129 5.99 -2.67 -38.74
CA SER A 129 6.96 -1.81 -38.05
C SER A 129 8.24 -1.59 -38.86
N ALA A 130 8.69 -2.62 -39.58
CA ALA A 130 9.90 -2.56 -40.41
C ALA A 130 9.73 -1.57 -41.58
N ALA A 131 8.52 -1.43 -42.12
CA ALA A 131 8.26 -0.44 -43.15
C ALA A 131 8.46 0.98 -42.62
N PHE A 132 8.12 1.24 -41.36
CA PHE A 132 8.30 2.52 -40.65
C PHE A 132 9.73 2.74 -40.12
N GLY A 133 10.68 1.85 -40.44
CA GLY A 133 12.09 2.01 -40.04
C GLY A 133 12.45 1.39 -38.69
N SER A 134 11.51 0.77 -37.98
CA SER A 134 11.78 0.02 -36.74
C SER A 134 12.28 -1.40 -37.08
N ALA A 135 13.60 -1.55 -37.14
CA ALA A 135 14.31 -2.81 -37.34
C ALA A 135 14.13 -3.78 -36.15
N SER A 136 13.97 -3.25 -34.94
CA SER A 136 13.74 -3.97 -33.68
C SER A 136 12.38 -4.66 -33.62
N ARG A 137 11.45 -4.28 -34.50
CA ARG A 137 10.05 -4.71 -34.50
C ARG A 137 9.23 -4.26 -33.28
N ARG A 138 9.71 -3.24 -32.56
CA ARG A 138 9.03 -2.70 -31.38
C ARG A 138 7.93 -1.71 -31.70
N LEU A 139 8.08 -0.89 -32.74
CA LEU A 139 7.08 0.15 -33.05
C LEU A 139 5.70 -0.46 -33.34
N GLN A 140 4.70 -0.01 -32.60
CA GLN A 140 3.32 -0.49 -32.67
C GLN A 140 2.34 0.58 -33.15
N ASN A 141 2.55 1.83 -32.74
CA ASN A 141 1.60 2.91 -32.98
C ASN A 141 2.31 4.21 -33.40
N TYR A 142 1.68 4.98 -34.29
CA TYR A 142 2.09 6.33 -34.64
C TYR A 142 0.90 7.24 -34.41
N ILE A 143 1.01 8.12 -33.43
CA ILE A 143 -0.10 8.96 -32.97
C ILE A 143 0.13 10.37 -33.47
N ASP A 144 -0.75 10.83 -34.36
CA ASP A 144 -0.82 12.21 -34.78
C ASP A 144 -1.59 13.00 -33.72
N MET A 145 -0.87 13.77 -32.91
CA MET A 145 -1.48 14.74 -31.99
C MET A 145 -1.88 16.03 -32.72
N ALA A 146 -1.85 16.09 -34.05
CA ALA A 146 -2.16 17.27 -34.85
C ALA A 146 -1.34 18.53 -34.45
N ALA A 147 -1.87 19.71 -34.77
CA ALA A 147 -1.15 20.97 -34.57
C ALA A 147 -1.13 21.41 -33.10
N VAL A 148 0.01 21.90 -32.63
CA VAL A 148 0.17 22.45 -31.27
C VAL A 148 -0.82 23.59 -30.97
N SER A 149 -1.32 24.29 -31.99
CA SER A 149 -2.37 25.30 -31.89
C SER A 149 -3.71 24.77 -31.37
N ARG A 150 -3.96 23.46 -31.45
CA ARG A 150 -5.17 22.81 -30.94
C ARG A 150 -5.11 22.54 -29.43
N TRP A 151 -3.93 22.63 -28.83
CA TRP A 151 -3.70 22.22 -27.44
C TRP A 151 -3.30 23.39 -26.56
N GLN A 152 -3.77 23.35 -25.33
CA GLN A 152 -3.24 24.20 -24.27
C GLN A 152 -2.08 23.44 -23.64
N LEU A 153 -0.84 23.88 -23.87
CA LEU A 153 0.37 23.20 -23.37
C LEU A 153 0.80 23.64 -21.96
N ASN A 154 0.17 24.69 -21.42
CA ASN A 154 0.43 25.16 -20.07
C ASN A 154 -0.44 24.37 -19.06
N PRO A 155 0.17 23.64 -18.09
CA PRO A 155 -0.56 22.83 -17.10
C PRO A 155 -1.57 23.58 -16.24
N SER A 156 -1.40 24.90 -16.07
CA SER A 156 -2.35 25.73 -15.32
C SER A 156 -3.63 26.04 -16.12
N SER A 157 -3.69 25.66 -17.40
CA SER A 157 -4.84 25.95 -18.26
C SER A 157 -5.90 24.86 -18.13
N PRO A 158 -7.20 25.21 -18.05
CA PRO A 158 -8.27 24.23 -17.90
C PRO A 158 -8.31 23.13 -18.99
N GLY A 159 -7.81 23.42 -20.20
CA GLY A 159 -7.77 22.48 -21.32
C GLY A 159 -6.58 21.52 -21.33
N TYR A 160 -5.59 21.66 -20.43
CA TYR A 160 -4.39 20.80 -20.44
C TYR A 160 -4.71 19.33 -20.15
N GLY A 161 -5.67 19.06 -19.25
CA GLY A 161 -6.10 17.69 -18.94
C GLY A 161 -6.64 16.96 -20.17
N SER A 162 -7.37 17.68 -21.04
CA SER A 162 -7.92 17.12 -22.28
C SER A 162 -6.83 16.65 -23.24
N LEU A 163 -5.67 17.32 -23.28
CA LEU A 163 -4.53 16.88 -24.10
C LEU A 163 -4.01 15.51 -23.63
N LEU A 164 -3.89 15.32 -22.31
CA LEU A 164 -3.42 14.06 -21.75
C LEU A 164 -4.43 12.93 -21.97
N ASP A 165 -5.72 13.23 -21.85
CA ASP A 165 -6.80 12.25 -22.01
C ASP A 165 -6.94 11.80 -23.46
N VAL A 166 -6.82 12.73 -24.41
CA VAL A 166 -6.76 12.40 -25.84
C VAL A 166 -5.51 11.57 -26.13
N ALA A 167 -4.34 11.93 -25.59
CA ALA A 167 -3.14 11.12 -25.79
C ALA A 167 -3.31 9.69 -25.25
N THR A 168 -3.98 9.50 -24.11
CA THR A 168 -4.35 8.16 -23.61
C THR A 168 -5.33 7.48 -24.55
N HIS A 169 -6.38 8.16 -24.98
CA HIS A 169 -7.39 7.65 -25.91
C HIS A 169 -6.73 7.08 -27.18
N GLU A 170 -5.88 7.88 -27.84
CA GLU A 170 -5.18 7.47 -29.07
C GLU A 170 -4.25 6.27 -28.83
N LEU A 171 -3.56 6.26 -27.70
CA LEU A 171 -2.71 5.13 -27.34
C LEU A 171 -3.52 3.85 -27.18
N MET A 172 -4.70 3.93 -26.55
CA MET A 172 -5.53 2.77 -26.23
C MET A 172 -6.24 2.14 -27.42
N HIS A 173 -6.41 2.85 -28.54
CA HIS A 173 -6.80 2.23 -29.81
C HIS A 173 -5.89 1.08 -30.23
N ARG A 174 -4.66 1.00 -29.70
CA ARG A 174 -3.80 -0.18 -29.89
C ARG A 174 -4.48 -1.49 -29.46
N TRP A 175 -5.40 -1.47 -28.50
CA TRP A 175 -5.98 -2.68 -27.91
C TRP A 175 -7.51 -2.69 -27.81
N VAL A 176 -8.15 -1.53 -27.72
CA VAL A 176 -9.50 -1.41 -27.14
C VAL A 176 -10.56 -1.13 -28.21
N ALA A 177 -11.82 -1.49 -27.91
CA ALA A 177 -13.01 -1.17 -28.70
C ALA A 177 -13.11 -1.83 -30.11
N PHE A 178 -12.50 -3.01 -30.25
CA PHE A 178 -12.74 -3.95 -31.37
C PHE A 178 -13.38 -5.30 -31.00
N PRO A 179 -13.40 -5.78 -29.74
CA PRO A 179 -13.86 -7.14 -29.46
C PRO A 179 -15.37 -7.27 -29.61
N LYS A 180 -15.81 -8.45 -30.08
CA LYS A 180 -17.22 -8.86 -30.07
C LYS A 180 -17.57 -9.56 -28.76
N TYR A 181 -18.85 -9.89 -28.56
CA TYR A 181 -19.27 -10.80 -27.48
C TYR A 181 -20.31 -11.79 -28.01
N LEU A 182 -20.48 -12.92 -27.33
CA LEU A 182 -21.56 -13.87 -27.65
C LEU A 182 -22.87 -13.44 -26.99
N LYS A 183 -23.84 -13.10 -27.83
CA LYS A 183 -25.24 -12.86 -27.48
C LYS A 183 -26.09 -14.03 -27.95
N ASN A 184 -26.64 -14.81 -27.01
CA ASN A 184 -27.44 -16.00 -27.32
C ASN A 184 -26.75 -16.97 -28.29
N GLY A 185 -25.43 -17.15 -28.14
CA GLY A 185 -24.60 -18.02 -29.00
C GLY A 185 -24.20 -17.42 -30.35
N VAL A 186 -24.57 -16.18 -30.65
CA VAL A 186 -24.20 -15.47 -31.89
C VAL A 186 -23.27 -14.30 -31.56
N GLN A 187 -22.22 -14.09 -32.36
CA GLN A 187 -21.35 -12.93 -32.19
C GLN A 187 -22.10 -11.61 -32.45
N SER A 188 -21.97 -10.67 -31.52
CA SER A 188 -22.54 -9.32 -31.60
C SER A 188 -21.45 -8.27 -31.38
N SER A 189 -21.61 -7.12 -32.03
CA SER A 189 -20.76 -5.93 -31.90
C SER A 189 -21.47 -4.80 -31.16
N ASP A 190 -22.55 -5.08 -30.41
CA ASP A 190 -23.35 -4.03 -29.75
C ASP A 190 -22.59 -3.26 -28.65
N LEU A 191 -21.44 -3.79 -28.20
CA LEU A 191 -20.50 -3.10 -27.32
C LEU A 191 -19.82 -1.91 -28.02
N ILE A 192 -19.80 -1.92 -29.36
CA ILE A 192 -19.04 -0.97 -30.17
C ILE A 192 -19.97 0.11 -30.72
N GLY A 193 -19.56 1.35 -30.49
CA GLY A 193 -20.27 2.55 -30.86
C GLY A 193 -19.67 3.24 -32.06
N GLN A 194 -19.42 4.53 -31.90
CA GLN A 194 -18.96 5.45 -32.92
C GLN A 194 -17.85 4.83 -33.79
N GLU A 195 -18.08 4.79 -35.10
CA GLU A 195 -17.10 4.42 -36.14
C GLU A 195 -16.54 2.99 -36.04
N ALA A 196 -17.22 2.13 -35.28
CA ALA A 196 -16.76 0.75 -35.04
C ALA A 196 -15.37 0.66 -34.37
N ALA A 197 -14.97 1.68 -33.61
CA ALA A 197 -13.67 1.76 -32.92
C ALA A 197 -13.75 2.35 -31.50
N HIS A 198 -14.96 2.57 -30.99
CA HIS A 198 -15.23 3.15 -29.68
C HIS A 198 -16.24 2.33 -28.90
N TRP A 199 -16.34 2.55 -27.59
CA TRP A 199 -17.43 1.95 -26.83
C TRP A 199 -18.78 2.56 -27.21
N SER A 200 -19.81 1.72 -27.20
CA SER A 200 -21.19 2.13 -27.41
C SER A 200 -21.59 3.16 -26.36
N PHE A 201 -22.29 4.22 -26.78
CA PHE A 201 -22.89 5.21 -25.86
C PHE A 201 -23.64 4.56 -24.70
N PHE A 202 -24.31 3.42 -24.97
CA PHE A 202 -25.14 2.70 -24.01
C PHE A 202 -24.38 1.65 -23.18
N LEU A 203 -23.08 1.46 -23.44
CA LEU A 203 -22.25 0.58 -22.64
C LEU A 203 -21.82 1.32 -21.38
N ASP A 204 -22.09 0.72 -20.23
CA ASP A 204 -21.47 1.08 -18.96
C ASP A 204 -20.03 0.56 -18.96
N SER A 205 -19.16 1.37 -19.53
CA SER A 205 -17.72 1.12 -19.61
C SER A 205 -16.97 1.89 -18.52
N ASP A 206 -17.61 2.22 -17.40
CA ASP A 206 -17.00 2.95 -16.28
C ASP A 206 -16.29 4.25 -16.72
N ALA A 207 -17.00 5.05 -17.52
CA ALA A 207 -16.50 6.31 -18.06
C ALA A 207 -15.15 6.18 -18.80
N SER A 208 -14.96 5.08 -19.55
CA SER A 208 -13.77 4.88 -20.38
C SER A 208 -13.46 6.10 -21.26
N VAL A 209 -12.19 6.51 -21.36
CA VAL A 209 -11.75 7.53 -22.31
C VAL A 209 -12.09 7.15 -23.76
N MET A 210 -12.33 5.87 -24.06
CA MET A 210 -12.78 5.35 -25.36
C MET A 210 -14.28 5.60 -25.64
N TYR A 211 -14.73 6.84 -25.42
CA TYR A 211 -16.12 7.33 -25.52
C TYR A 211 -17.12 6.62 -24.60
N GLY A 212 -16.63 6.16 -23.46
CA GLY A 212 -17.41 5.49 -22.45
C GLY A 212 -18.21 6.41 -21.52
N ALA A 213 -19.30 5.87 -20.99
CA ALA A 213 -20.05 6.42 -19.87
C ALA A 213 -20.01 5.46 -18.66
N ASP A 214 -20.20 6.02 -17.46
CA ASP A 214 -20.54 5.30 -16.22
C ASP A 214 -22.05 5.50 -15.99
N TRP A 215 -22.81 4.43 -16.19
CA TRP A 215 -24.28 4.47 -16.14
C TRP A 215 -24.79 3.96 -14.80
N GLN A 216 -25.56 4.78 -14.10
CA GLN A 216 -26.20 4.38 -12.84
C GLN A 216 -27.72 4.44 -12.95
N MET A 217 -28.39 3.44 -12.38
CA MET A 217 -29.85 3.45 -12.28
C MET A 217 -30.29 4.46 -11.22
N GLY A 218 -31.02 5.49 -11.65
CA GLY A 218 -31.64 6.48 -10.78
C GLY A 218 -32.87 5.96 -10.06
N THR A 219 -33.27 6.66 -9.00
CA THR A 219 -34.49 6.36 -8.21
C THR A 219 -35.78 6.66 -8.98
N ASP A 220 -35.69 7.39 -10.08
CA ASP A 220 -36.76 7.70 -11.03
C ASP A 220 -36.96 6.59 -12.10
N GLY A 221 -36.19 5.49 -12.02
CA GLY A 221 -36.25 4.37 -12.94
C GLY A 221 -35.60 4.62 -14.29
N GLN A 222 -34.77 5.68 -14.40
CA GLN A 222 -33.97 5.97 -15.59
C GLN A 222 -32.48 5.77 -15.29
N PHE A 223 -31.71 5.40 -16.30
CA PHE A 223 -30.25 5.41 -16.23
C PHE A 223 -29.75 6.84 -16.40
N GLU A 224 -28.80 7.25 -15.58
CA GLU A 224 -28.10 8.53 -15.65
C GLU A 224 -26.62 8.29 -15.90
N ALA A 225 -26.03 8.98 -16.89
CA ALA A 225 -24.59 8.97 -17.10
C ALA A 225 -23.93 9.88 -16.05
N VAL A 226 -23.39 9.31 -14.99
CA VAL A 226 -22.85 10.07 -13.84
C VAL A 226 -21.38 10.46 -14.00
N ASP A 227 -20.68 9.83 -14.94
CA ASP A 227 -19.33 10.19 -15.36
C ASP A 227 -19.10 9.76 -16.83
N VAL A 228 -18.19 10.44 -17.55
CA VAL A 228 -17.92 10.19 -18.97
C VAL A 228 -16.46 10.46 -19.32
N ARG A 229 -15.84 9.59 -20.14
CA ARG A 229 -14.50 9.78 -20.75
C ARG A 229 -13.38 10.21 -19.79
N HIS A 230 -13.35 9.61 -18.62
CA HIS A 230 -12.50 10.04 -17.52
C HIS A 230 -11.33 9.08 -17.22
N ARG A 231 -11.49 7.78 -17.47
CA ARG A 231 -10.52 6.74 -17.02
C ARG A 231 -10.38 5.57 -17.99
N LEU A 232 -9.58 4.57 -17.63
CA LEU A 232 -9.57 3.26 -18.31
C LEU A 232 -10.42 2.27 -17.52
N SER A 233 -11.38 1.67 -18.22
CA SER A 233 -12.27 0.65 -17.68
C SER A 233 -11.50 -0.66 -17.40
N PRO A 234 -11.99 -1.53 -16.51
CA PRO A 234 -11.43 -2.87 -16.35
C PRO A 234 -11.36 -3.66 -17.67
N LEU A 235 -12.34 -3.47 -18.58
CA LEU A 235 -12.31 -4.09 -19.91
C LEU A 235 -11.16 -3.53 -20.76
N ASP A 236 -10.93 -2.22 -20.73
CA ASP A 236 -9.81 -1.57 -21.44
C ASP A 236 -8.47 -2.16 -20.96
N LEU A 237 -8.32 -2.30 -19.64
CA LEU A 237 -7.12 -2.83 -19.01
C LEU A 237 -6.93 -4.32 -19.29
N TYR A 238 -7.99 -5.12 -19.36
CA TYR A 238 -7.90 -6.52 -19.79
C TYR A 238 -7.43 -6.64 -21.24
N LEU A 239 -8.03 -5.87 -22.14
CA LEU A 239 -7.66 -5.86 -23.56
C LEU A 239 -6.22 -5.39 -23.76
N ALA A 240 -5.79 -4.38 -22.98
CA ALA A 240 -4.39 -3.94 -22.94
C ALA A 240 -3.43 -4.97 -22.33
N GLY A 241 -3.93 -6.05 -21.71
CA GLY A 241 -3.10 -7.08 -21.07
C GLY A 241 -2.57 -6.66 -19.69
N LEU A 242 -3.26 -5.76 -19.02
CA LEU A 242 -2.93 -5.23 -17.70
C LEU A 242 -3.80 -5.84 -16.60
N PHE A 243 -4.98 -6.33 -16.95
CA PHE A 243 -5.89 -7.08 -16.07
C PHE A 243 -6.05 -8.53 -16.56
N SER A 244 -6.24 -9.45 -15.61
CA SER A 244 -6.76 -10.79 -15.87
C SER A 244 -8.27 -10.75 -16.13
N ALA A 245 -8.83 -11.82 -16.71
CA ALA A 245 -10.26 -11.91 -16.90
C ALA A 245 -11.05 -11.83 -15.58
N ALA A 246 -10.49 -12.36 -14.48
CA ALA A 246 -11.14 -12.34 -13.17
C ALA A 246 -11.26 -10.92 -12.57
N GLU A 247 -10.46 -9.96 -13.06
CA GLU A 247 -10.50 -8.56 -12.62
C GLU A 247 -11.50 -7.71 -13.41
N VAL A 248 -12.15 -8.29 -14.43
CA VAL A 248 -13.19 -7.59 -15.22
C VAL A 248 -14.56 -7.92 -14.64
N PRO A 249 -15.25 -6.97 -13.98
CA PRO A 249 -16.60 -7.18 -13.51
C PRO A 249 -17.57 -7.31 -14.69
N ASP A 250 -18.76 -7.82 -14.41
CA ASP A 250 -19.85 -7.78 -15.38
C ASP A 250 -20.17 -6.33 -15.75
N MET A 251 -20.36 -6.08 -17.04
CA MET A 251 -20.70 -4.77 -17.60
C MET A 251 -22.17 -4.73 -17.97
N ASN A 252 -22.77 -3.55 -17.95
CA ASN A 252 -24.16 -3.37 -18.34
C ASN A 252 -24.24 -2.67 -19.69
N LEU A 253 -25.05 -3.23 -20.60
CA LEU A 253 -25.41 -2.58 -21.85
C LEU A 253 -26.89 -2.19 -21.78
N ILE A 254 -27.18 -0.91 -21.89
CA ILE A 254 -28.55 -0.41 -21.89
C ILE A 254 -29.21 -0.76 -23.22
N ARG A 255 -30.35 -1.45 -23.15
CA ARG A 255 -31.21 -1.80 -24.28
C ARG A 255 -32.41 -0.89 -24.32
N GLU A 256 -32.85 -0.59 -25.54
CA GLU A 256 -34.04 0.21 -25.81
C GLU A 256 -33.98 1.63 -25.23
N GLY A 257 -32.75 2.14 -25.02
CA GLY A 257 -32.51 3.54 -24.67
C GLY A 257 -33.08 4.48 -25.74
N VAL A 258 -33.65 5.59 -25.30
CA VAL A 258 -34.22 6.63 -26.17
C VAL A 258 -33.45 7.94 -26.07
N GLY A 259 -33.46 8.71 -27.16
CA GLY A 259 -32.82 10.03 -27.23
C GLY A 259 -31.35 10.03 -27.65
N ALA A 260 -30.76 8.86 -27.83
CA ALA A 260 -29.40 8.65 -28.35
C ALA A 260 -29.32 7.31 -29.11
N THR A 261 -28.20 7.09 -29.78
CA THR A 261 -27.82 5.88 -30.50
C THR A 261 -26.46 5.41 -29.97
N ALA A 262 -26.09 4.16 -30.27
CA ALA A 262 -24.77 3.64 -29.91
C ALA A 262 -23.60 4.48 -30.48
N GLN A 263 -23.84 5.28 -31.52
CA GLN A 263 -22.82 6.08 -32.23
C GLN A 263 -22.63 7.48 -31.62
N ASP A 264 -23.46 7.90 -30.66
CA ASP A 264 -23.35 9.22 -30.07
C ASP A 264 -22.24 9.30 -29.01
N LEU A 265 -21.71 10.50 -28.79
CA LEU A 265 -20.75 10.75 -27.71
C LEU A 265 -21.45 10.84 -26.35
N PRO A 266 -20.86 10.30 -25.27
CA PRO A 266 -21.46 10.31 -23.94
C PRO A 266 -21.58 11.74 -23.38
N VAL A 267 -22.74 12.03 -22.77
CA VAL A 267 -23.05 13.35 -22.20
C VAL A 267 -23.33 13.19 -20.70
N LEU A 268 -22.54 13.89 -19.87
CA LEU A 268 -22.71 13.89 -18.42
C LEU A 268 -24.11 14.37 -18.01
N GLY A 269 -24.76 13.62 -17.11
CA GLY A 269 -26.12 13.87 -16.62
C GLY A 269 -27.22 13.51 -17.62
N PHE A 270 -26.89 12.93 -18.78
CA PHE A 270 -27.91 12.43 -19.70
C PHE A 270 -28.71 11.30 -19.05
N LYS A 271 -30.03 11.33 -19.21
CA LYS A 271 -30.95 10.33 -18.68
C LYS A 271 -31.68 9.59 -19.78
N THR A 272 -31.81 8.28 -19.63
CA THR A 272 -32.56 7.45 -20.57
C THR A 272 -33.27 6.30 -19.85
N PRO A 273 -34.52 5.97 -20.20
CA PRO A 273 -35.14 4.71 -19.80
C PRO A 273 -34.50 3.54 -20.56
N GLY A 274 -34.72 2.31 -20.12
CA GLY A 274 -34.29 1.12 -20.83
C GLY A 274 -34.27 -0.11 -19.94
N SER A 275 -33.74 -1.21 -20.49
CA SER A 275 -33.46 -2.43 -19.72
C SER A 275 -31.98 -2.76 -19.78
N VAL A 276 -31.44 -3.40 -18.74
CA VAL A 276 -30.03 -3.83 -18.70
C VAL A 276 -29.87 -5.21 -19.32
N GLU A 277 -28.91 -5.33 -20.23
CA GLU A 277 -28.26 -6.60 -20.55
C GLU A 277 -26.90 -6.65 -19.86
N THR A 278 -26.74 -7.59 -18.93
CA THR A 278 -25.47 -7.83 -18.24
C THR A 278 -24.57 -8.70 -19.12
N ILE A 279 -23.33 -8.26 -19.31
CA ILE A 279 -22.34 -8.88 -20.19
C ILE A 279 -21.11 -9.22 -19.36
N GLY A 280 -20.84 -10.51 -19.20
CA GLY A 280 -19.65 -10.99 -18.52
C GLY A 280 -18.46 -11.14 -19.48
N ILE A 281 -17.24 -11.01 -18.95
CA ILE A 281 -16.00 -11.16 -19.72
C ILE A 281 -15.90 -12.51 -20.45
N GLY A 282 -16.51 -13.57 -19.89
CA GLY A 282 -16.58 -14.89 -20.51
C GLY A 282 -17.28 -14.88 -21.88
N GLN A 283 -18.27 -14.00 -22.10
CA GLN A 283 -18.93 -13.86 -23.41
C GLN A 283 -18.01 -13.21 -24.45
N ILE A 284 -17.14 -12.29 -24.03
CA ILE A 284 -16.13 -11.67 -24.89
C ILE A 284 -15.04 -12.70 -25.22
N ILE A 285 -14.55 -13.44 -24.23
CA ILE A 285 -13.56 -14.51 -24.42
C ILE A 285 -14.10 -15.58 -25.37
N ALA A 286 -15.36 -16.01 -25.19
CA ALA A 286 -15.95 -17.01 -26.06
C ALA A 286 -16.12 -16.54 -27.52
N ALA A 287 -16.23 -15.22 -27.76
CA ALA A 287 -16.36 -14.66 -29.10
C ALA A 287 -15.01 -14.44 -29.80
N ASN A 288 -13.96 -14.05 -29.06
CA ASN A 288 -12.67 -13.61 -29.65
C ASN A 288 -11.49 -14.54 -29.33
N GLY A 289 -11.66 -15.48 -28.40
CA GLY A 289 -10.56 -16.17 -27.71
C GLY A 289 -10.05 -15.38 -26.51
N GLU A 290 -9.23 -16.02 -25.68
CA GLU A 290 -8.52 -15.35 -24.60
C GLU A 290 -7.53 -14.33 -25.15
N ARG A 291 -7.34 -13.23 -24.41
CA ARG A 291 -6.35 -12.20 -24.75
C ARG A 291 -4.94 -12.79 -24.65
N GLN A 292 -4.19 -12.77 -25.74
CA GLN A 292 -2.83 -13.32 -25.81
C GLN A 292 -1.83 -12.30 -26.36
N PRO A 293 -0.67 -12.07 -25.69
CA PRO A 293 -0.25 -12.66 -24.42
C PRO A 293 -1.19 -12.33 -23.24
N ASP A 294 -1.28 -13.18 -22.23
CA ASP A 294 -2.09 -12.88 -21.04
C ASP A 294 -1.47 -11.75 -20.18
N VAL A 295 -2.10 -11.42 -19.04
CA VAL A 295 -1.61 -10.37 -18.13
C VAL A 295 -0.22 -10.66 -17.56
N SER A 296 0.16 -11.92 -17.36
CA SER A 296 1.48 -12.28 -16.79
C SER A 296 2.62 -12.16 -17.80
N HIS A 297 2.31 -12.23 -19.09
CA HIS A 297 3.29 -12.17 -20.19
C HIS A 297 3.25 -10.85 -20.99
N SER A 298 2.20 -10.05 -20.82
CA SER A 298 2.05 -8.78 -21.54
C SER A 298 3.03 -7.72 -21.04
N PRO A 299 3.62 -6.90 -21.94
CA PRO A 299 4.50 -5.80 -21.55
C PRO A 299 3.84 -4.85 -20.54
N LYS A 300 4.63 -4.40 -19.55
CA LYS A 300 4.23 -3.40 -18.54
C LYS A 300 4.98 -2.08 -18.67
N HIS A 301 5.98 -2.04 -19.55
CA HIS A 301 6.80 -0.88 -19.80
C HIS A 301 6.76 -0.56 -21.29
N PHE A 302 6.20 0.58 -21.63
CA PHE A 302 6.11 1.12 -22.97
C PHE A 302 7.04 2.31 -23.12
N SER A 303 7.57 2.50 -24.32
CA SER A 303 8.45 3.61 -24.66
C SER A 303 7.88 4.42 -25.81
N ALA A 304 8.00 5.75 -25.77
CA ALA A 304 7.59 6.64 -26.85
C ALA A 304 8.64 7.68 -27.21
N GLY A 305 8.70 8.01 -28.50
CA GLY A 305 9.36 9.21 -28.99
C GLY A 305 8.37 10.37 -29.10
N VAL A 306 8.83 11.61 -28.93
CA VAL A 306 8.02 12.84 -29.12
C VAL A 306 8.61 13.71 -30.23
N LEU A 307 7.80 13.99 -31.26
CA LEU A 307 8.23 14.70 -32.46
C LEU A 307 7.42 15.99 -32.64
N LEU A 308 8.08 17.03 -33.16
CA LEU A 308 7.44 18.23 -33.69
C LEU A 308 7.80 18.40 -35.17
N LEU A 309 6.80 18.32 -36.04
CA LEU A 309 6.95 18.56 -37.46
C LEU A 309 6.75 20.04 -37.78
N ILE A 310 7.59 20.57 -38.65
CA ILE A 310 7.54 21.98 -39.06
C ILE A 310 7.53 22.14 -40.58
N ARG A 311 6.98 23.25 -41.09
CA ARG A 311 7.19 23.60 -42.50
C ARG A 311 8.58 24.22 -42.72
N PRO A 312 9.21 24.01 -43.89
CA PRO A 312 10.49 24.61 -44.20
C PRO A 312 10.50 26.12 -43.97
N GLY A 313 11.51 26.61 -43.24
CA GLY A 313 11.66 28.03 -42.91
C GLY A 313 10.76 28.55 -41.79
N GLN A 314 9.92 27.71 -41.16
CA GLN A 314 9.24 28.07 -39.92
C GLN A 314 10.12 27.79 -38.70
N GLY A 315 10.19 28.76 -37.78
CA GLY A 315 10.90 28.58 -36.51
C GLY A 315 10.09 27.77 -35.51
N VAL A 316 10.78 27.29 -34.46
CA VAL A 316 10.17 26.69 -33.27
C VAL A 316 10.34 27.66 -32.11
N THR A 317 9.29 27.90 -31.34
CA THR A 317 9.35 28.77 -30.16
C THR A 317 9.80 27.98 -28.92
N GLU A 318 10.54 28.63 -28.03
CA GLU A 318 10.94 28.03 -26.73
C GLU A 318 9.73 27.59 -25.91
N GLU A 319 8.62 28.35 -25.97
CA GLU A 319 7.35 27.99 -25.31
C GLU A 319 6.79 26.65 -25.82
N THR A 320 6.85 26.40 -27.13
CA THR A 320 6.37 25.14 -27.71
C THR A 320 7.24 23.97 -27.23
N ILE A 321 8.56 24.13 -27.25
CA ILE A 321 9.50 23.09 -26.79
C ILE A 321 9.28 22.77 -25.32
N PHE A 322 9.23 23.81 -24.47
CA PHE A 322 8.97 23.63 -23.04
C PHE A 322 7.61 22.97 -22.77
N GLY A 323 6.58 23.38 -23.50
CA GLY A 323 5.23 22.79 -23.42
C GLY A 323 5.21 21.31 -23.79
N LEU A 324 5.91 20.90 -24.85
CA LEU A 324 6.01 19.50 -25.25
C LEU A 324 6.85 18.65 -24.29
N GLN A 325 7.95 19.19 -23.75
CA GLN A 325 8.70 18.53 -22.67
C GLN A 325 7.84 18.32 -21.42
N ARG A 326 6.99 19.29 -21.11
CA ARG A 326 6.07 19.20 -19.98
C ARG A 326 4.98 18.16 -20.24
N PHE A 327 4.36 18.19 -21.43
CA PHE A 327 3.43 17.16 -21.88
C PHE A 327 4.02 15.75 -21.77
N ALA A 328 5.23 15.52 -22.27
CA ALA A 328 5.88 14.21 -22.20
C ALA A 328 5.90 13.69 -20.74
N ARG A 329 6.37 14.51 -19.79
CA ARG A 329 6.43 14.13 -18.37
C ARG A 329 5.05 13.90 -17.74
N ASP A 330 4.10 14.79 -18.02
CA ASP A 330 2.78 14.71 -17.39
C ASP A 330 1.95 13.56 -18.00
N PHE A 331 2.16 13.22 -19.28
CA PHE A 331 1.51 12.10 -19.93
C PHE A 331 2.00 10.74 -19.42
N GLU A 332 3.30 10.58 -19.15
CA GLU A 332 3.81 9.38 -18.45
C GLU A 332 3.09 9.17 -17.11
N THR A 333 2.90 10.25 -16.36
CA THR A 333 2.23 10.24 -15.05
C THR A 333 0.74 9.90 -15.20
N ARG A 334 0.03 10.56 -16.13
CA ARG A 334 -1.39 10.30 -16.42
C ARG A 334 -1.60 8.86 -16.86
N PHE A 335 -0.75 8.33 -17.74
CA PHE A 335 -0.84 6.94 -18.21
C PHE A 335 -0.59 5.94 -17.09
N ALA A 336 0.42 6.16 -16.24
CA ALA A 336 0.64 5.32 -15.06
C ALA A 336 -0.56 5.35 -14.11
N ALA A 337 -1.15 6.52 -13.87
CA ALA A 337 -2.34 6.66 -13.03
C ALA A 337 -3.56 5.94 -13.63
N MET A 338 -3.85 6.15 -14.91
CA MET A 338 -4.99 5.52 -15.61
C MET A 338 -4.85 4.01 -15.74
N THR A 339 -3.63 3.50 -15.84
CA THR A 339 -3.33 2.06 -15.79
C THR A 339 -3.15 1.53 -14.38
N ARG A 340 -3.43 2.35 -13.36
CA ARG A 340 -3.43 1.97 -11.95
C ARG A 340 -2.06 1.47 -11.46
N GLY A 341 -0.99 2.02 -12.02
CA GLY A 341 0.40 1.63 -11.78
C GLY A 341 0.80 0.30 -12.41
N ARG A 342 -0.10 -0.40 -13.12
CA ARG A 342 0.20 -1.67 -13.79
C ARG A 342 1.03 -1.49 -15.05
N ALA A 343 0.99 -0.31 -15.67
CA ALA A 343 1.85 0.00 -16.78
C ALA A 343 2.54 1.34 -16.57
N SER A 344 3.64 1.51 -17.30
CA SER A 344 4.34 2.78 -17.37
C SER A 344 4.70 3.10 -18.79
N LEU A 345 4.66 4.39 -19.12
CA LEU A 345 5.17 4.94 -20.35
C LEU A 345 6.47 5.71 -20.03
N SER A 346 7.45 5.66 -20.92
CA SER A 346 8.66 6.48 -20.90
C SER A 346 8.72 7.26 -22.20
N ILE A 347 8.77 8.58 -22.14
CA ILE A 347 8.75 9.47 -23.30
C ILE A 347 10.06 10.24 -23.33
N GLU A 348 10.96 9.78 -24.19
CA GLU A 348 12.27 10.37 -24.35
C GLU A 348 12.78 10.08 -25.75
N ASN A 349 13.45 11.05 -26.37
CA ASN A 349 14.15 10.79 -27.61
C ASN A 349 15.61 10.51 -27.28
N GLN A 350 16.00 9.23 -27.24
CA GLN A 350 17.40 8.86 -26.99
C GLN A 350 18.18 8.80 -28.29
N PRO A 351 19.18 9.67 -28.53
CA PRO A 351 19.99 9.59 -29.74
C PRO A 351 20.74 8.25 -29.82
N VAL A 352 20.93 7.73 -31.03
CA VAL A 352 21.85 6.60 -31.25
C VAL A 352 23.24 7.06 -30.81
N GLN A 353 23.74 6.55 -29.68
CA GLN A 353 25.04 6.97 -29.15
C GLN A 353 26.15 6.60 -30.14
N ILE A 354 26.90 7.61 -30.63
CA ILE A 354 28.32 7.41 -30.92
C ILE A 354 28.98 7.36 -29.55
N VAL A 355 29.53 6.20 -29.19
CA VAL A 355 30.11 5.87 -27.87
C VAL A 355 30.77 7.07 -27.21
N ALA A 356 30.13 7.62 -26.17
CA ALA A 356 30.76 8.48 -25.18
C ALA A 356 30.53 7.85 -23.80
N SER A 357 31.62 7.39 -23.20
CA SER A 357 31.68 6.78 -21.87
C SER A 357 31.03 7.68 -20.81
N GLY A 358 30.00 7.18 -20.11
CA GLY A 358 29.54 7.76 -18.82
C GLY A 358 28.05 8.09 -18.67
N ALA A 359 27.17 7.74 -19.62
CA ALA A 359 25.73 7.94 -19.45
C ALA A 359 25.06 6.75 -18.70
N PRO A 360 24.03 6.99 -17.86
CA PRO A 360 23.35 5.94 -17.11
C PRO A 360 22.61 4.96 -18.02
N VAL A 361 22.65 3.68 -17.64
CA VAL A 361 21.95 2.58 -18.29
C VAL A 361 20.59 2.40 -17.60
N PRO A 362 19.46 2.36 -18.34
CA PRO A 362 18.17 1.97 -17.77
C PRO A 362 18.29 0.58 -17.14
N ILE A 363 17.95 0.45 -15.86
CA ILE A 363 18.08 -0.80 -15.12
C ILE A 363 16.92 -1.71 -15.52
N SER A 364 17.19 -2.70 -16.36
CA SER A 364 16.32 -3.86 -16.51
C SER A 364 16.55 -4.80 -15.33
N GLY A 365 15.49 -5.39 -14.79
CA GLY A 365 15.58 -6.37 -13.70
C GLY A 365 16.60 -7.48 -14.02
N GLN A 366 17.55 -7.68 -13.10
CA GLN A 366 18.56 -8.73 -13.21
C GLN A 366 17.95 -10.10 -12.87
N ALA A 367 18.68 -11.18 -13.19
CA ALA A 367 18.23 -12.53 -12.85
C ALA A 367 17.94 -12.67 -11.34
N LEU A 368 16.84 -13.35 -11.00
CA LEU A 368 16.44 -13.63 -9.62
C LEU A 368 17.47 -14.54 -8.93
N CYS A 369 17.74 -14.30 -7.64
CA CYS A 369 18.55 -15.23 -6.88
C CYS A 369 17.68 -16.34 -6.26
N THR A 370 17.58 -17.47 -6.96
CA THR A 370 16.76 -18.61 -6.54
C THR A 370 17.38 -19.47 -5.42
N THR A 371 18.64 -19.21 -5.05
CA THR A 371 19.36 -19.96 -3.99
C THR A 371 19.94 -19.06 -2.89
N CYS A 372 19.70 -17.75 -2.91
CA CYS A 372 20.20 -16.83 -1.89
C CYS A 372 19.26 -16.76 -0.68
N THR A 373 19.82 -16.40 0.48
CA THR A 373 19.04 -15.82 1.57
C THR A 373 18.67 -14.38 1.25
N LEU A 374 17.59 -13.88 1.85
CA LEU A 374 17.20 -12.47 1.74
C LEU A 374 18.33 -11.60 2.29
N ASP A 375 18.98 -10.81 1.43
CA ASP A 375 20.15 -10.01 1.80
C ASP A 375 19.81 -8.51 1.79
N ILE A 376 19.43 -8.02 2.97
CA ILE A 376 19.09 -6.60 3.16
C ILE A 376 20.33 -5.73 3.19
N ALA A 377 21.49 -6.25 3.59
CA ALA A 377 22.73 -5.51 3.51
C ALA A 377 23.08 -5.21 2.04
N GLN A 378 22.92 -6.20 1.16
CA GLN A 378 23.12 -6.03 -0.28
C GLN A 378 22.09 -5.07 -0.88
N ALA A 379 20.81 -5.15 -0.50
CA ALA A 379 19.78 -4.21 -0.94
C ALA A 379 20.12 -2.76 -0.56
N LYS A 380 20.62 -2.52 0.68
CA LYS A 380 21.07 -1.21 1.14
C LYS A 380 22.25 -0.69 0.32
N VAL A 381 23.22 -1.54 0.01
CA VAL A 381 24.37 -1.20 -0.85
C VAL A 381 23.91 -0.85 -2.26
N TRP A 382 23.04 -1.67 -2.84
CA TRP A 382 22.48 -1.41 -4.17
C TRP A 382 21.75 -0.08 -4.22
N LEU A 383 20.89 0.19 -3.23
CA LEU A 383 20.11 1.42 -3.15
C LEU A 383 21.04 2.63 -3.08
N LEU A 384 22.05 2.63 -2.19
CA LEU A 384 23.02 3.72 -2.11
C LEU A 384 23.77 3.96 -3.43
N ALA A 385 24.06 2.90 -4.19
CA ALA A 385 24.71 3.02 -5.49
C ALA A 385 23.82 3.70 -6.56
N GLN A 386 22.49 3.75 -6.35
CA GLN A 386 21.56 4.46 -7.24
C GLN A 386 21.49 5.97 -6.97
N GLN A 387 22.15 6.47 -5.92
CA GLN A 387 22.17 7.90 -5.66
C GLN A 387 22.97 8.62 -6.75
N ARG A 388 22.32 9.52 -7.48
CA ARG A 388 22.95 10.28 -8.55
C ARG A 388 23.98 11.24 -8.00
N ALA A 389 25.24 11.11 -8.43
CA ALA A 389 26.35 11.89 -7.89
C ALA A 389 26.25 13.41 -8.13
N SER A 390 25.51 13.86 -9.15
CA SER A 390 25.44 15.28 -9.52
C SER A 390 24.59 16.13 -8.57
N ASP A 391 23.52 15.57 -8.03
CA ASP A 391 22.51 16.31 -7.27
C ASP A 391 21.89 15.51 -6.12
N GLY A 392 22.33 14.26 -5.91
CA GLY A 392 21.85 13.41 -4.83
C GLY A 392 20.50 12.75 -5.07
N ALA A 393 19.90 12.92 -6.25
CA ALA A 393 18.58 12.39 -6.56
C ALA A 393 18.60 10.86 -6.66
N PHE A 394 17.50 10.23 -6.25
CA PHE A 394 17.19 8.84 -6.57
C PHE A 394 16.09 8.82 -7.61
N VAL A 395 16.32 8.12 -8.72
CA VAL A 395 15.47 8.21 -9.89
C VAL A 395 15.27 6.81 -10.46
N ASP A 396 14.05 6.30 -10.35
CA ASP A 396 13.58 5.23 -11.23
C ASP A 396 13.30 5.83 -12.61
N LYS A 397 12.51 6.91 -12.63
CA LYS A 397 12.16 7.71 -13.80
C LYS A 397 12.09 9.18 -13.42
N GLN A 398 12.29 10.08 -14.38
CA GLN A 398 12.24 11.52 -14.07
C GLN A 398 10.87 11.94 -13.50
N VAL A 399 9.78 11.30 -13.95
CA VAL A 399 8.41 11.66 -13.54
C VAL A 399 8.04 11.23 -12.13
N ASN A 400 8.65 10.17 -11.59
CA ASN A 400 8.46 9.72 -10.21
C ASN A 400 9.69 10.01 -9.33
N ALA A 401 10.61 10.85 -9.79
CA ALA A 401 11.86 11.15 -9.09
C ALA A 401 11.62 11.69 -7.68
N LEU A 402 10.57 12.50 -7.48
CA LEU A 402 10.22 13.01 -6.15
C LEU A 402 9.77 11.88 -5.22
N ALA A 403 8.81 11.05 -5.65
CA ALA A 403 8.32 9.91 -4.87
C ALA A 403 9.45 8.91 -4.57
N THR A 404 10.27 8.59 -5.57
CA THR A 404 11.43 7.70 -5.45
C THR A 404 12.47 8.27 -4.49
N GLY A 405 12.80 9.56 -4.62
CA GLY A 405 13.71 10.28 -3.75
C GLY A 405 13.26 10.33 -2.30
N ALA A 406 12.01 10.67 -2.06
CA ALA A 406 11.42 10.67 -0.73
C ALA A 406 11.41 9.27 -0.12
N THR A 407 11.04 8.26 -0.90
CA THR A 407 11.00 6.87 -0.46
C THR A 407 12.39 6.35 -0.12
N ALA A 408 13.40 6.65 -0.94
CA ALA A 408 14.79 6.29 -0.67
C ALA A 408 15.31 6.97 0.61
N LEU A 409 15.04 8.27 0.80
CA LEU A 409 15.40 8.98 2.03
C LEU A 409 14.69 8.40 3.27
N ARG A 410 13.41 8.04 3.13
CA ARG A 410 12.63 7.39 4.19
C ARG A 410 13.25 6.02 4.54
N ALA A 411 13.58 5.20 3.55
CA ALA A 411 14.24 3.91 3.74
C ALA A 411 15.59 4.07 4.45
N MET A 412 16.43 5.01 4.00
CA MET A 412 17.72 5.34 4.63
C MET A 412 17.56 5.69 6.12
N THR A 413 16.53 6.48 6.45
CA THR A 413 16.22 6.90 7.82
C THR A 413 15.71 5.72 8.66
N SER A 414 14.66 5.02 8.21
CA SER A 414 14.06 3.90 8.94
C SER A 414 14.99 2.70 9.06
N GLY A 415 15.77 2.40 8.01
CA GLY A 415 16.71 1.29 7.97
C GLY A 415 18.10 1.60 8.54
N ASN A 416 18.28 2.81 9.07
CA ASN A 416 19.53 3.32 9.66
C ASN A 416 20.76 3.06 8.79
N PHE A 417 20.72 3.48 7.51
CA PHE A 417 21.83 3.34 6.56
C PHE A 417 21.96 4.55 5.65
N GLY A 418 23.16 4.73 5.08
CA GLY A 418 23.53 5.98 4.44
C GLY A 418 23.93 7.01 5.49
N THR A 419 25.18 7.48 5.44
CA THR A 419 25.67 8.45 6.40
C THR A 419 24.90 9.76 6.30
N THR A 420 24.98 10.63 7.31
CA THR A 420 24.41 11.99 7.25
C THR A 420 24.85 12.73 5.99
N THR A 421 26.09 12.48 5.54
CA THR A 421 26.67 13.00 4.29
C THR A 421 25.96 12.48 3.04
N ALA A 422 25.48 11.23 3.01
CA ALA A 422 24.72 10.66 1.91
C ALA A 422 23.25 11.12 1.90
N MET A 423 22.66 11.38 3.07
CA MET A 423 21.28 11.86 3.18
C MET A 423 21.12 13.36 2.85
N ALA A 424 22.14 14.17 3.09
CA ALA A 424 22.07 15.62 2.89
C ALA A 424 21.77 16.02 1.42
N PRO A 425 22.42 15.44 0.40
CA PRO A 425 22.14 15.74 -1.01
C PRO A 425 20.69 15.47 -1.41
N ILE A 426 20.13 14.29 -1.06
CA ILE A 426 18.74 13.97 -1.42
C ILE A 426 17.75 14.89 -0.70
N ARG A 427 18.01 15.25 0.56
CA ARG A 427 17.16 16.19 1.30
C ARG A 427 17.17 17.57 0.65
N ALA A 428 18.34 18.06 0.23
CA ALA A 428 18.46 19.32 -0.49
C ALA A 428 17.74 19.28 -1.85
N TRP A 429 17.87 18.17 -2.58
CA TRP A 429 17.19 17.97 -3.86
C TRP A 429 15.66 17.96 -3.71
N LEU A 430 15.12 17.24 -2.72
CA LEU A 430 13.68 17.21 -2.43
C LEU A 430 13.13 18.59 -2.05
N SER A 431 13.88 19.38 -1.27
CA SER A 431 13.49 20.75 -0.95
C SER A 431 13.44 21.66 -2.19
N ALA A 432 14.34 21.43 -3.16
CA ALA A 432 14.43 22.24 -4.38
C ALA A 432 13.46 21.80 -5.50
N PHE A 433 13.01 20.54 -5.51
CA PHE A 433 12.12 20.02 -6.55
C PHE A 433 10.68 20.49 -6.32
N PRO A 434 10.04 21.28 -7.21
CA PRO A 434 8.69 21.78 -7.00
C PRO A 434 7.65 20.65 -7.07
N ALA A 435 6.81 20.52 -6.05
CA ALA A 435 5.66 19.63 -6.04
C ALA A 435 4.65 20.03 -7.13
N ARG A 436 4.16 19.04 -7.89
CA ARG A 436 3.30 19.26 -9.08
C ARG A 436 1.83 18.97 -8.81
N HIS A 437 1.54 18.09 -7.86
CA HIS A 437 0.21 17.61 -7.48
C HIS A 437 0.23 17.19 -6.00
N PHE A 438 -0.93 16.87 -5.42
CA PHE A 438 -1.04 16.60 -3.98
C PHE A 438 -0.20 15.40 -3.52
N ASP A 439 0.01 14.39 -4.37
CA ASP A 439 0.90 13.27 -4.06
C ASP A 439 2.36 13.70 -3.85
N ASP A 440 2.87 14.66 -4.61
CA ASP A 440 4.24 15.16 -4.42
C ASP A 440 4.35 15.85 -3.04
N LEU A 441 3.31 16.59 -2.62
CA LEU A 441 3.24 17.17 -1.28
C LEU A 441 3.24 16.07 -0.19
N ALA A 442 2.50 14.97 -0.42
CA ALA A 442 2.45 13.85 0.50
C ALA A 442 3.81 13.15 0.65
N PHE A 443 4.50 12.87 -0.46
CA PHE A 443 5.83 12.27 -0.41
C PHE A 443 6.86 13.16 0.28
N LYS A 444 6.81 14.49 0.06
CA LYS A 444 7.65 15.44 0.80
C LYS A 444 7.35 15.45 2.30
N ALA A 445 6.07 15.47 2.67
CA ALA A 445 5.65 15.46 4.07
C ALA A 445 6.15 14.20 4.82
N ARG A 446 6.13 13.02 4.17
CA ARG A 446 6.64 11.75 4.75
C ARG A 446 8.11 11.78 5.17
N VAL A 447 8.91 12.70 4.65
CA VAL A 447 10.33 12.86 4.99
C VAL A 447 10.65 14.19 5.67
N GLY A 448 9.61 14.89 6.14
CA GLY A 448 9.74 16.16 6.86
C GLY A 448 10.19 17.32 5.97
N VAL A 449 9.87 17.30 4.67
CA VAL A 449 10.11 18.41 3.75
C VAL A 449 8.82 19.21 3.62
N ALA A 450 8.81 20.43 4.16
CA ALA A 450 7.66 21.32 4.09
C ALA A 450 7.56 22.02 2.72
N PRO A 451 6.34 22.37 2.26
CA PRO A 451 6.16 23.24 1.10
C PRO A 451 6.85 24.59 1.34
N SER A 452 7.78 24.96 0.48
CA SER A 452 8.54 26.23 0.62
C SER A 452 8.62 27.05 -0.66
N ILE A 453 8.27 26.44 -1.80
CA ILE A 453 8.20 27.11 -3.10
C ILE A 453 6.80 27.71 -3.25
N GLY A 454 6.69 28.94 -3.77
CA GLY A 454 5.40 29.66 -3.84
C GLY A 454 4.26 28.87 -4.47
N THR A 455 4.53 28.16 -5.57
CA THR A 455 3.53 27.29 -6.23
C THR A 455 3.11 26.09 -5.38
N GLU A 456 3.97 25.59 -4.49
CA GLU A 456 3.63 24.49 -3.58
C GLU A 456 2.73 24.96 -2.45
N VAL A 457 2.94 26.19 -1.97
CA VAL A 457 2.09 26.81 -0.95
C VAL A 457 0.68 27.01 -1.50
N GLU A 458 0.56 27.47 -2.75
CA GLU A 458 -0.73 27.59 -3.45
C GLU A 458 -1.39 26.21 -3.64
N LEU A 459 -0.61 25.20 -4.05
CA LEU A 459 -1.09 23.83 -4.22
C LEU A 459 -1.57 23.23 -2.89
N ALA A 460 -0.84 23.46 -1.79
CA ALA A 460 -1.22 23.03 -0.45
C ALA A 460 -2.52 23.71 0.02
N ALA A 461 -2.67 25.02 -0.23
CA ALA A 461 -3.91 25.74 0.09
C ALA A 461 -5.12 25.22 -0.70
N ALA A 462 -4.93 24.89 -1.99
CA ALA A 462 -5.99 24.30 -2.81
C ALA A 462 -6.39 22.90 -2.32
N ARG A 463 -5.41 22.06 -1.96
CA ARG A 463 -5.65 20.77 -1.30
C ARG A 463 -6.47 20.95 -0.03
N ASP A 464 -6.08 21.89 0.84
CA ASP A 464 -6.76 22.08 2.12
C ASP A 464 -8.23 22.43 1.90
N GLN A 465 -8.55 23.33 0.96
CA GLN A 465 -9.95 23.63 0.63
C GLN A 465 -10.75 22.39 0.21
N LEU A 466 -10.17 21.50 -0.58
CA LEU A 466 -10.82 20.26 -1.03
C LEU A 466 -10.96 19.23 0.09
N LEU A 467 -9.97 19.16 0.97
CA LEU A 467 -10.02 18.30 2.16
C LEU A 467 -11.16 18.71 3.09
N HIS A 468 -11.31 20.03 3.34
CA HIS A 468 -12.43 20.56 4.14
C HIS A 468 -13.80 20.29 3.49
N ALA A 469 -13.84 20.13 2.17
CA ALA A 469 -15.05 19.79 1.42
C ALA A 469 -15.30 18.26 1.31
N GLY A 470 -14.39 17.42 1.82
CA GLY A 470 -14.49 15.96 1.68
C GLY A 470 -14.28 15.44 0.25
N LEU A 471 -13.62 16.22 -0.61
CA LEU A 471 -13.39 15.92 -2.02
C LEU A 471 -11.91 16.00 -2.44
N PRO A 472 -10.94 15.43 -1.69
CA PRO A 472 -9.53 15.50 -2.06
C PRO A 472 -9.20 14.54 -3.21
N GLY A 473 -9.49 14.93 -4.46
CA GLY A 473 -8.90 14.31 -5.65
C GLY A 473 -7.46 14.75 -5.87
N LEU A 474 -6.73 14.11 -6.78
CA LEU A 474 -5.32 14.40 -7.10
C LEU A 474 -5.01 15.89 -7.40
N ALA A 475 -6.03 16.61 -7.89
CA ALA A 475 -6.05 18.05 -8.14
C ALA A 475 -7.52 18.56 -8.06
N PRO A 476 -7.77 19.89 -8.06
CA PRO A 476 -9.12 20.46 -7.87
C PRO A 476 -10.22 19.99 -8.83
N THR A 477 -9.87 19.44 -9.99
CA THR A 477 -10.82 18.95 -11.00
C THR A 477 -10.99 17.43 -11.01
N TRP A 478 -10.32 16.70 -10.12
CA TRP A 478 -10.32 15.24 -10.11
C TRP A 478 -11.27 14.69 -9.05
N SER A 479 -11.94 13.57 -9.34
CA SER A 479 -12.74 12.85 -8.35
C SER A 479 -11.86 12.26 -7.26
N ALA A 480 -12.30 12.34 -6.01
CA ALA A 480 -11.57 11.76 -4.88
C ALA A 480 -11.54 10.22 -4.92
N SER A 481 -10.34 9.64 -4.89
CA SER A 481 -10.08 8.20 -4.66
C SER A 481 -9.62 7.94 -3.22
N ALA A 482 -9.56 6.68 -2.81
CA ALA A 482 -9.04 6.31 -1.48
C ALA A 482 -7.55 6.67 -1.33
N TRP A 483 -6.78 6.55 -2.42
CA TRP A 483 -5.38 6.98 -2.48
C TRP A 483 -5.25 8.48 -2.27
N ASP A 484 -5.92 9.28 -3.10
CA ASP A 484 -5.82 10.75 -3.06
C ASP A 484 -6.28 11.30 -1.71
N THR A 485 -7.31 10.66 -1.14
CA THR A 485 -7.84 11.01 0.18
C THR A 485 -6.77 10.81 1.24
N ALA A 486 -6.20 9.61 1.38
CA ALA A 486 -5.17 9.37 2.40
C ALA A 486 -3.86 10.14 2.13
N ALA A 487 -3.48 10.37 0.87
CA ALA A 487 -2.28 11.12 0.52
C ALA A 487 -2.43 12.60 0.89
N SER A 488 -3.60 13.18 0.61
CA SER A 488 -3.92 14.56 0.99
C SER A 488 -3.86 14.73 2.51
N MET A 489 -4.35 13.76 3.28
CA MET A 489 -4.24 13.76 4.74
C MET A 489 -2.78 13.74 5.22
N VAL A 490 -1.95 12.86 4.70
CA VAL A 490 -0.51 12.80 5.05
C VAL A 490 0.14 14.15 4.83
N SER A 491 -0.16 14.79 3.69
CA SER A 491 0.43 16.08 3.35
C SER A 491 -0.13 17.27 4.15
N ALA A 492 -1.35 17.16 4.69
CA ALA A 492 -2.00 18.18 5.50
C ALA A 492 -1.60 18.10 6.98
N GLY A 493 -1.08 16.95 7.42
CA GLY A 493 -0.76 16.69 8.83
C GLY A 493 -2.02 16.41 9.63
N PHE A 494 -2.42 15.13 9.74
CA PHE A 494 -3.67 14.73 10.39
C PHE A 494 -3.82 15.26 11.84
N ALA A 495 -2.72 15.30 12.60
CA ALA A 495 -2.71 15.81 13.96
C ALA A 495 -2.99 17.32 14.05
N ASP A 496 -2.72 18.06 12.98
CA ASP A 496 -2.91 19.51 12.90
C ASP A 496 -4.35 19.90 12.51
N LEU A 497 -5.13 18.94 12.01
CA LEU A 497 -6.53 19.14 11.63
C LEU A 497 -7.45 19.23 12.85
N SER A 498 -8.51 20.03 12.75
CA SER A 498 -9.58 20.08 13.74
C SER A 498 -10.35 18.75 13.82
N ALA A 499 -11.01 18.47 14.95
CA ALA A 499 -11.79 17.24 15.10
C ALA A 499 -12.89 17.10 14.04
N SER A 500 -13.48 18.21 13.60
CA SER A 500 -14.46 18.24 12.49
C SER A 500 -13.82 17.90 11.14
N GLU A 501 -12.63 18.45 10.84
CA GLU A 501 -11.90 18.14 9.60
C GLU A 501 -11.48 16.67 9.55
N ARG A 502 -10.98 16.13 10.67
CA ARG A 502 -10.66 14.70 10.79
C ARG A 502 -11.89 13.82 10.54
N GLY A 503 -13.04 14.20 11.09
CA GLY A 503 -14.31 13.52 10.85
C GLY A 503 -14.70 13.49 9.37
N VAL A 504 -14.69 14.65 8.69
CA VAL A 504 -15.01 14.74 7.25
C VAL A 504 -14.09 13.83 6.42
N PHE A 505 -12.80 13.83 6.74
CA PHE A 505 -11.82 13.00 6.05
C PHE A 505 -12.09 11.49 6.27
N LEU A 506 -12.26 11.05 7.53
CA LEU A 506 -12.47 9.64 7.85
C LEU A 506 -13.83 9.14 7.34
N ASP A 507 -14.87 9.97 7.39
CA ASP A 507 -16.19 9.66 6.81
C ASP A 507 -16.09 9.50 5.29
N ARG A 508 -15.34 10.39 4.62
CA ARG A 508 -15.10 10.26 3.18
C ARG A 508 -14.35 8.97 2.87
N LEU A 509 -13.27 8.67 3.58
CA LEU A 509 -12.51 7.45 3.36
C LEU A 509 -13.36 6.21 3.62
N ARG A 510 -14.17 6.21 4.69
CA ARG A 510 -15.13 5.14 4.97
C ARG A 510 -16.15 4.96 3.86
N SER A 511 -16.63 6.05 3.25
CA SER A 511 -17.56 5.99 2.10
C SER A 511 -16.95 5.38 0.84
N LEU A 512 -15.62 5.35 0.75
CA LEU A 512 -14.87 4.76 -0.37
C LEU A 512 -14.48 3.29 -0.12
N GLN A 513 -14.70 2.78 1.09
CA GLN A 513 -14.41 1.42 1.46
C GLN A 513 -15.54 0.48 1.03
N ASN A 514 -15.18 -0.63 0.40
CA ASN A 514 -16.14 -1.62 -0.06
C ASN A 514 -16.73 -2.41 1.11
N ALA A 515 -17.88 -3.06 0.87
CA ALA A 515 -18.54 -3.90 1.87
C ALA A 515 -17.71 -5.11 2.32
N ASP A 516 -16.73 -5.53 1.52
CA ASP A 516 -15.78 -6.59 1.87
C ASP A 516 -14.63 -6.12 2.77
N GLY A 517 -14.54 -4.81 3.05
CA GLY A 517 -13.51 -4.19 3.87
C GLY A 517 -12.31 -3.65 3.10
N GLY A 518 -12.16 -3.98 1.82
CA GLY A 518 -11.06 -3.47 0.99
C GLY A 518 -11.37 -2.13 0.31
N PHE A 519 -10.37 -1.59 -0.40
CA PHE A 519 -10.47 -0.39 -1.19
C PHE A 519 -10.26 -0.68 -2.68
N GLY A 520 -11.23 -0.26 -3.50
CA GLY A 520 -11.09 -0.27 -4.95
C GLY A 520 -10.26 0.91 -5.45
N ILE A 521 -9.57 0.72 -6.58
CA ILE A 521 -8.73 1.76 -7.20
C ILE A 521 -9.58 2.96 -7.63
N HIS A 522 -10.84 2.71 -7.99
CA HIS A 522 -11.88 3.72 -8.14
C HIS A 522 -13.01 3.43 -7.14
N PRO A 523 -13.79 4.44 -6.75
CA PRO A 523 -14.95 4.24 -5.87
C PRO A 523 -15.89 3.16 -6.41
N GLY A 524 -16.27 2.18 -5.58
CA GLY A 524 -17.17 1.08 -5.96
C GLY A 524 -16.56 -0.04 -6.81
N GLY A 525 -15.32 0.09 -7.25
CA GLY A 525 -14.59 -0.98 -7.96
C GLY A 525 -14.14 -2.11 -7.03
N ALA A 526 -13.73 -3.25 -7.60
CA ALA A 526 -13.22 -4.38 -6.83
C ALA A 526 -12.02 -4.00 -5.93
N SER A 527 -12.02 -4.53 -4.72
CA SER A 527 -10.98 -4.27 -3.71
C SER A 527 -9.59 -4.70 -4.20
N HIS A 528 -8.59 -3.83 -4.04
CA HIS A 528 -7.23 -4.02 -4.53
C HIS A 528 -6.23 -4.12 -3.39
N VAL A 529 -5.48 -5.23 -3.34
CA VAL A 529 -4.51 -5.56 -2.28
C VAL A 529 -3.55 -4.41 -1.96
N GLY A 530 -2.84 -3.88 -2.97
CA GLY A 530 -1.84 -2.84 -2.74
C GLY A 530 -2.45 -1.53 -2.25
N LEU A 531 -3.67 -1.20 -2.67
CA LEU A 531 -4.34 0.03 -2.24
C LEU A 531 -4.89 -0.13 -0.82
N SER A 532 -5.58 -1.23 -0.53
CA SER A 532 -6.05 -1.54 0.81
C SER A 532 -4.90 -1.56 1.81
N ALA A 533 -3.78 -2.18 1.45
CA ALA A 533 -2.57 -2.20 2.27
C ALA A 533 -1.96 -0.81 2.44
N TRP A 534 -1.88 -0.01 1.38
CA TRP A 534 -1.38 1.35 1.47
C TRP A 534 -2.26 2.22 2.38
N VAL A 535 -3.59 2.20 2.20
CA VAL A 535 -4.53 2.93 3.06
C VAL A 535 -4.40 2.46 4.51
N LEU A 536 -4.27 1.15 4.75
CA LEU A 536 -4.03 0.60 6.08
C LEU A 536 -2.79 1.21 6.74
N ASN A 537 -1.68 1.32 6.00
CA ASN A 537 -0.43 1.89 6.52
C ASN A 537 -0.52 3.40 6.81
N GLU A 538 -1.36 4.14 6.09
CA GLU A 538 -1.54 5.57 6.31
C GLU A 538 -2.56 5.86 7.43
N VAL A 539 -3.55 4.99 7.62
CA VAL A 539 -4.66 5.20 8.57
C VAL A 539 -4.44 4.52 9.92
N ALA A 540 -3.74 3.38 9.99
CA ALA A 540 -3.44 2.70 11.24
C ALA A 540 -2.65 3.54 12.26
N PRO A 541 -1.71 4.42 11.86
CA PRO A 541 -1.00 5.30 12.80
C PRO A 541 -1.87 6.42 13.39
N LEU A 542 -3.08 6.63 12.88
CA LEU A 542 -3.96 7.70 13.34
C LEU A 542 -4.57 7.28 14.68
N ALA A 543 -4.18 7.94 15.77
CA ALA A 543 -4.73 7.73 17.10
C ALA A 543 -6.17 8.30 17.24
N ASP A 544 -7.06 7.96 16.31
CA ASP A 544 -8.44 8.41 16.24
C ASP A 544 -9.42 7.22 16.26
N PRO A 545 -10.41 7.18 17.18
CA PRO A 545 -11.38 6.10 17.25
C PRO A 545 -12.16 5.85 15.96
N ALA A 546 -12.39 6.88 15.13
CA ALA A 546 -13.10 6.73 13.86
C ALA A 546 -12.26 6.05 12.77
N ALA A 547 -10.94 5.97 12.94
CA ALA A 547 -10.04 5.25 12.04
C ALA A 547 -10.07 3.72 12.27
N VAL A 548 -10.35 3.28 13.50
CA VAL A 548 -10.36 1.86 13.91
C VAL A 548 -11.25 0.97 13.03
N PRO A 549 -12.53 1.29 12.75
CA PRO A 549 -13.34 0.44 11.88
C PRO A 549 -12.81 0.35 10.45
N ILE A 550 -12.19 1.41 9.93
CA ILE A 550 -11.60 1.41 8.57
C ILE A 550 -10.43 0.42 8.51
N THR A 551 -9.54 0.48 9.49
CA THR A 551 -8.31 -0.32 9.53
C THR A 551 -8.60 -1.77 9.89
N HIS A 552 -9.52 -2.03 10.81
CA HIS A 552 -9.97 -3.37 11.17
C HIS A 552 -10.56 -4.11 9.96
N ASP A 553 -11.49 -3.48 9.23
CA ASP A 553 -12.13 -4.12 8.07
C ASP A 553 -11.13 -4.33 6.92
N SER A 554 -10.21 -3.39 6.71
CA SER A 554 -9.12 -3.53 5.72
C SER A 554 -8.17 -4.69 6.07
N ALA A 555 -7.80 -4.81 7.34
CA ALA A 555 -6.92 -5.87 7.80
C ALA A 555 -7.60 -7.25 7.69
N ALA A 556 -8.87 -7.35 8.08
CA ALA A 556 -9.66 -8.58 7.96
C ALA A 556 -9.74 -9.04 6.49
N TRP A 557 -9.97 -8.12 5.56
CA TRP A 557 -9.98 -8.44 4.13
C TRP A 557 -8.60 -8.86 3.62
N LEU A 558 -7.54 -8.13 3.98
CA LEU A 558 -6.16 -8.42 3.55
C LEU A 558 -5.68 -9.80 4.01
N LEU A 559 -6.01 -10.23 5.22
CA LEU A 559 -5.66 -11.58 5.73
C LEU A 559 -6.18 -12.70 4.82
N LEU A 560 -7.30 -12.48 4.13
CA LEU A 560 -7.87 -13.44 3.18
C LEU A 560 -7.18 -13.42 1.80
N GLN A 561 -6.31 -12.44 1.53
CA GLN A 561 -5.63 -12.26 0.25
C GLN A 561 -4.24 -12.89 0.18
N GLN A 562 -3.72 -13.45 1.28
CA GLN A 562 -2.41 -14.08 1.28
C GLN A 562 -2.45 -15.36 0.44
N SER A 563 -1.60 -15.43 -0.58
CA SER A 563 -1.53 -16.59 -1.48
C SER A 563 -0.83 -17.79 -0.83
N ALA A 564 -0.95 -18.96 -1.46
CA ALA A 564 -0.19 -20.16 -1.06
C ALA A 564 1.33 -19.99 -1.20
N GLU A 565 1.82 -19.05 -2.02
CA GLU A 565 3.24 -18.68 -2.11
C GLU A 565 3.68 -17.74 -0.98
N GLY A 566 2.76 -17.31 -0.11
CA GLY A 566 3.01 -16.39 0.99
C GLY A 566 2.93 -14.91 0.64
N GLY A 567 2.97 -14.57 -0.65
CA GLY A 567 2.83 -13.19 -1.13
C GLY A 567 1.38 -12.70 -1.16
N PHE A 568 1.21 -11.39 -1.12
CA PHE A 568 -0.05 -10.70 -1.38
C PHE A 568 -0.01 -10.15 -2.82
N GLY A 569 -1.04 -10.42 -3.62
CA GLY A 569 -1.03 -10.17 -5.07
C GLY A 569 -0.31 -11.26 -5.87
N SER A 570 -0.04 -11.03 -7.16
CA SER A 570 0.49 -12.05 -8.08
C SER A 570 1.83 -11.65 -8.73
N GLY A 571 2.77 -12.58 -8.84
CA GLY A 571 3.99 -12.42 -9.64
C GLY A 571 4.94 -11.31 -9.17
N ALA A 572 5.74 -10.75 -10.09
CA ALA A 572 6.66 -9.65 -9.75
C ALA A 572 5.94 -8.41 -9.17
N ASP A 573 4.67 -8.21 -9.55
CA ASP A 573 3.80 -7.12 -9.07
C ASP A 573 3.30 -7.34 -7.63
N GLY A 574 3.51 -8.55 -7.07
CA GLY A 574 3.17 -8.88 -5.69
C GLY A 574 4.19 -8.39 -4.65
N VAL A 575 5.39 -7.96 -5.03
CA VAL A 575 6.46 -7.56 -4.07
C VAL A 575 6.00 -6.37 -3.20
N LEU A 576 5.57 -5.29 -3.84
CA LEU A 576 5.18 -4.07 -3.13
C LEU A 576 3.87 -4.25 -2.34
N PRO A 577 2.79 -4.86 -2.89
CA PRO A 577 1.61 -5.21 -2.10
C PRO A 577 1.92 -6.14 -0.93
N THR A 578 2.85 -7.10 -1.08
CA THR A 578 3.29 -7.96 0.03
C THR A 578 3.96 -7.14 1.13
N ALA A 579 4.92 -6.28 0.78
CA ALA A 579 5.60 -5.44 1.74
C ALA A 579 4.61 -4.54 2.51
N TRP A 580 3.71 -3.85 1.81
CA TRP A 580 2.72 -3.00 2.45
C TRP A 580 1.71 -3.78 3.29
N ALA A 581 1.21 -4.93 2.80
CA ALA A 581 0.23 -5.72 3.54
C ALA A 581 0.82 -6.21 4.86
N VAL A 582 2.04 -6.74 4.84
CA VAL A 582 2.72 -7.19 6.06
C VAL A 582 2.95 -6.02 7.02
N ALA A 583 3.44 -4.87 6.55
CA ALA A 583 3.67 -3.70 7.40
C ALA A 583 2.39 -3.24 8.12
N GLY A 584 1.26 -3.19 7.41
CA GLY A 584 -0.01 -2.78 7.98
C GLY A 584 -0.60 -3.82 8.94
N LEU A 585 -0.50 -5.11 8.61
CA LEU A 585 -1.03 -6.20 9.44
C LEU A 585 -0.24 -6.38 10.74
N VAL A 586 1.09 -6.33 10.68
CA VAL A 586 1.97 -6.41 11.85
C VAL A 586 1.69 -5.26 12.81
N ARG A 587 1.54 -4.04 12.30
CA ARG A 587 1.24 -2.84 13.10
C ARG A 587 -0.04 -2.96 13.92
N LEU A 588 -1.01 -3.75 13.46
CA LEU A 588 -2.29 -3.97 14.14
C LEU A 588 -2.29 -5.23 15.02
N GLY A 589 -1.16 -5.93 15.16
CA GLY A 589 -1.08 -7.20 15.88
C GLY A 589 -1.87 -8.33 15.20
N ASN A 590 -2.12 -8.23 13.89
CA ASN A 590 -2.91 -9.21 13.15
C ASN A 590 -2.04 -10.38 12.65
N GLY A 591 -2.54 -11.61 12.81
CA GLY A 591 -1.83 -12.88 12.57
C GLY A 591 -1.56 -13.26 11.11
N ALA A 592 -1.01 -12.35 10.32
CA ALA A 592 -0.49 -12.66 8.99
C ALA A 592 0.62 -13.72 9.08
N ASP A 593 0.73 -14.61 8.08
CA ASP A 593 1.89 -15.50 8.00
C ASP A 593 3.10 -14.71 7.49
N ILE A 594 3.76 -14.02 8.43
CA ILE A 594 4.94 -13.20 8.16
C ILE A 594 6.07 -14.06 7.59
N ALA A 595 6.24 -15.29 8.07
CA ALA A 595 7.31 -16.17 7.62
C ALA A 595 7.17 -16.49 6.12
N SER A 596 5.96 -16.80 5.67
CA SER A 596 5.68 -17.04 4.25
C SER A 596 5.80 -15.78 3.41
N ALA A 597 5.36 -14.62 3.89
CA ALA A 597 5.53 -13.35 3.18
C ALA A 597 7.01 -12.95 3.04
N MET A 598 7.82 -13.19 4.06
CA MET A 598 9.28 -12.99 4.03
C MET A 598 9.97 -13.95 3.06
N SER A 599 9.51 -15.20 3.01
CA SER A 599 9.96 -16.18 2.01
C SER A 599 9.61 -15.73 0.58
N TYR A 600 8.42 -15.17 0.39
CA TYR A 600 8.00 -14.59 -0.87
C TYR A 600 8.92 -13.45 -1.32
N LEU A 601 9.13 -12.43 -0.46
CA LEU A 601 10.02 -11.31 -0.77
C LEU A 601 11.45 -11.78 -1.09
N ARG A 602 11.95 -12.78 -0.36
CA ARG A 602 13.24 -13.43 -0.64
C ARG A 602 13.29 -14.01 -2.05
N SER A 603 12.27 -14.78 -2.44
CA SER A 603 12.23 -15.44 -3.76
C SER A 603 12.21 -14.45 -4.93
N ARG A 604 11.89 -13.19 -4.66
CA ARG A 604 11.80 -12.11 -5.65
C ARG A 604 13.01 -11.17 -5.64
N GLN A 605 14.01 -11.38 -4.78
CA GLN A 605 15.21 -10.55 -4.76
C GLN A 605 16.15 -10.90 -5.93
N SER A 606 16.68 -9.88 -6.61
CA SER A 606 17.66 -10.04 -7.68
C SER A 606 19.04 -10.42 -7.13
N LEU A 607 19.94 -10.92 -7.98
CA LEU A 607 21.36 -11.13 -7.63
C LEU A 607 22.10 -9.84 -7.23
N ALA A 608 21.61 -8.67 -7.66
CA ALA A 608 22.16 -7.39 -7.28
C ALA A 608 21.62 -6.88 -5.94
N GLY A 609 20.65 -7.57 -5.34
CA GLY A 609 20.02 -7.25 -4.06
C GLY A 609 18.75 -6.40 -4.18
N ASP A 610 18.36 -5.99 -5.38
CA ASP A 610 17.19 -5.17 -5.63
C ASP A 610 15.90 -5.99 -5.84
N TRP A 611 14.78 -5.30 -5.88
CA TRP A 611 13.52 -5.83 -6.40
C TRP A 611 13.13 -5.09 -7.68
N ASN A 612 12.95 -5.87 -8.75
CA ASN A 612 12.44 -5.43 -10.05
C ASN A 612 13.26 -4.31 -10.73
N GLY A 613 14.50 -4.09 -10.34
CA GLY A 613 15.34 -2.96 -10.79
C GLY A 613 14.83 -1.60 -10.33
N SER A 614 13.89 -1.55 -9.37
CA SER A 614 13.21 -0.33 -8.93
C SER A 614 13.75 0.15 -7.59
N VAL A 615 14.26 1.37 -7.58
CA VAL A 615 14.61 2.16 -6.41
C VAL A 615 13.40 2.32 -5.50
N PHE A 616 12.23 2.68 -6.02
CA PHE A 616 11.03 2.84 -5.20
C PHE A 616 10.66 1.53 -4.48
N THR A 617 10.56 0.44 -5.23
CA THR A 617 10.18 -0.88 -4.68
C THR A 617 11.23 -1.37 -3.69
N THR A 618 12.51 -1.27 -4.03
CA THR A 618 13.61 -1.70 -3.16
C THR A 618 13.66 -0.87 -1.87
N ALA A 619 13.47 0.45 -1.97
CA ALA A 619 13.42 1.32 -0.81
C ALA A 619 12.22 1.02 0.09
N GLU A 620 11.02 0.79 -0.47
CA GLU A 620 9.84 0.39 0.32
C GLU A 620 10.05 -0.97 1.00
N VAL A 621 10.64 -1.96 0.31
CA VAL A 621 10.97 -3.25 0.94
C VAL A 621 11.97 -3.05 2.08
N ILE A 622 13.07 -2.30 1.88
CA ILE A 622 14.03 -2.01 2.96
C ILE A 622 13.36 -1.31 4.13
N ARG A 623 12.51 -0.31 3.86
CA ARG A 623 11.78 0.43 4.89
C ARG A 623 10.86 -0.49 5.68
N VAL A 624 10.03 -1.27 5.00
CA VAL A 624 9.10 -2.22 5.62
C VAL A 624 9.87 -3.23 6.46
N LEU A 625 10.94 -3.81 5.94
CA LEU A 625 11.74 -4.77 6.68
C LEU A 625 12.40 -4.17 7.91
N ALA A 626 12.80 -2.90 7.87
CA ALA A 626 13.25 -2.20 9.08
C ALA A 626 12.13 -2.01 10.12
N GLU A 627 10.87 -1.92 9.69
CA GLU A 627 9.70 -1.80 10.58
C GLU A 627 9.24 -3.14 11.15
N ILE A 628 9.36 -4.24 10.38
CA ILE A 628 8.82 -5.57 10.77
C ILE A 628 9.88 -6.57 11.24
N ALA A 629 11.16 -6.36 10.94
CA ALA A 629 12.26 -7.22 11.41
C ALA A 629 12.78 -6.74 12.77
N LYS A 630 11.86 -6.56 13.72
CA LYS A 630 12.14 -6.22 15.12
C LYS A 630 11.84 -7.42 16.03
N PRO A 631 12.45 -7.52 17.22
CA PRO A 631 12.00 -8.42 18.28
C PRO A 631 10.53 -8.21 18.65
N ASN A 632 9.91 -9.22 19.26
CA ASN A 632 8.60 -9.05 19.90
C ASN A 632 8.45 -10.01 21.08
N LEU A 633 8.85 -9.54 22.25
CA LEU A 633 8.74 -10.21 23.53
C LEU A 633 7.28 -10.15 24.00
N ALA A 634 6.75 -11.30 24.42
CA ALA A 634 5.37 -11.39 24.87
C ALA A 634 5.19 -12.50 25.89
N PHE A 635 4.20 -12.35 26.77
CA PHE A 635 3.72 -13.45 27.60
C PHE A 635 2.71 -14.31 26.83
N ASP A 636 2.97 -15.62 26.74
CA ASP A 636 2.20 -16.54 25.91
C ASP A 636 1.40 -17.59 26.70
N ALA A 637 1.42 -17.47 28.02
CA ALA A 637 0.61 -18.20 28.97
C ALA A 637 0.36 -17.34 30.21
N SER A 638 -0.72 -17.59 30.95
CA SER A 638 -0.98 -16.92 32.24
C SER A 638 0.07 -17.30 33.29
N ILE A 639 0.49 -16.33 34.12
CA ILE A 639 1.32 -16.59 35.30
C ILE A 639 0.57 -17.56 36.23
N VAL A 640 1.26 -18.61 36.67
CA VAL A 640 0.79 -19.59 37.64
C VAL A 640 1.50 -19.34 38.97
N ALA A 641 0.71 -19.17 40.04
CA ALA A 641 1.22 -19.07 41.40
C ALA A 641 0.98 -20.37 42.16
N THR A 642 1.99 -20.84 42.88
CA THR A 642 1.90 -22.03 43.74
C THR A 642 2.40 -21.70 45.15
N PRO A 643 1.55 -21.78 46.19
CA PRO A 643 0.12 -22.10 46.13
C PRO A 643 -0.72 -20.99 45.46
N ALA A 644 -1.82 -21.36 44.82
CA ALA A 644 -2.73 -20.41 44.15
C ALA A 644 -3.58 -19.57 45.15
N ALA A 645 -3.69 -20.04 46.39
CA ALA A 645 -4.37 -19.37 47.49
C ALA A 645 -3.44 -19.35 48.72
N PRO A 646 -2.43 -18.47 48.73
CA PRO A 646 -1.45 -18.40 49.82
C PRO A 646 -2.09 -17.85 51.10
N ILE A 647 -1.58 -18.31 52.24
CA ILE A 647 -1.81 -17.73 53.55
C ILE A 647 -0.63 -16.79 53.84
N SER A 648 -0.88 -15.65 54.50
CA SER A 648 0.18 -14.71 54.89
C SER A 648 1.35 -15.42 55.59
N GLY A 649 2.53 -15.39 54.98
CA GLY A 649 3.72 -16.11 55.44
C GLY A 649 4.14 -17.28 54.55
N ASP A 650 3.30 -17.69 53.60
CA ASP A 650 3.67 -18.65 52.56
C ASP A 650 4.68 -18.04 51.59
N ARG A 651 5.61 -18.89 51.13
CA ARG A 651 6.45 -18.61 49.98
C ARG A 651 5.72 -19.05 48.71
N VAL A 652 5.44 -18.09 47.84
CA VAL A 652 4.71 -18.28 46.59
C VAL A 652 5.69 -18.40 45.43
N HIS A 653 5.66 -19.52 44.73
CA HIS A 653 6.41 -19.73 43.51
C HIS A 653 5.58 -19.28 42.30
N LEU A 654 6.10 -18.29 41.56
CA LEU A 654 5.48 -17.70 40.38
C LEU A 654 6.16 -18.27 39.14
N VAL A 655 5.39 -18.78 38.19
CA VAL A 655 5.88 -19.29 36.90
C VAL A 655 5.13 -18.60 35.77
N GLY A 656 5.87 -18.01 34.84
CA GLY A 656 5.36 -17.44 33.59
C GLY A 656 6.05 -18.08 32.39
N ARG A 657 5.49 -17.86 31.20
CA ARG A 657 6.11 -18.27 29.94
C ARG A 657 6.11 -17.10 28.98
N ILE A 658 7.29 -16.83 28.43
CA ILE A 658 7.53 -15.74 27.50
C ILE A 658 7.93 -16.31 26.13
N ARG A 659 7.67 -15.58 25.06
CA ARG A 659 8.07 -15.90 23.68
C ARG A 659 8.60 -14.67 22.97
N ASN A 660 9.49 -14.88 22.00
CA ASN A 660 9.88 -13.86 21.04
C ASN A 660 9.26 -14.16 19.67
N ASP A 661 8.34 -13.31 19.22
CA ASP A 661 7.55 -13.46 17.99
C ASP A 661 8.14 -12.74 16.80
N GLY A 662 9.17 -11.95 17.06
CA GLY A 662 9.91 -11.19 16.06
C GLY A 662 11.21 -11.87 15.66
N VAL A 663 12.19 -11.04 15.29
CA VAL A 663 13.58 -11.49 15.06
C VAL A 663 14.34 -11.62 16.38
N LEU A 664 15.58 -12.11 16.32
CA LEU A 664 16.47 -12.25 17.49
C LEU A 664 16.44 -11.03 18.43
N ALA A 665 16.14 -11.27 19.71
CA ALA A 665 16.20 -10.28 20.77
C ALA A 665 17.47 -10.47 21.62
N GLU A 666 18.23 -9.42 21.87
CA GLU A 666 19.41 -9.45 22.73
C GLU A 666 19.20 -8.53 23.95
N GLY A 667 19.76 -8.91 25.10
CA GLY A 667 19.64 -8.13 26.33
C GLY A 667 18.27 -8.21 26.98
N VAL A 668 17.54 -9.30 26.76
CA VAL A 668 16.18 -9.50 27.27
C VAL A 668 16.19 -9.51 28.79
N LYS A 669 15.37 -8.66 29.41
CA LYS A 669 15.26 -8.51 30.86
C LYS A 669 13.84 -8.73 31.33
N LEU A 670 13.70 -9.27 32.53
CA LEU A 670 12.42 -9.50 33.20
C LEU A 670 12.46 -8.99 34.64
N ALA A 671 11.43 -8.26 35.04
CA ALA A 671 11.23 -7.82 36.41
C ALA A 671 9.83 -8.18 36.92
N TRP A 672 9.76 -8.58 38.18
CA TRP A 672 8.52 -8.91 38.89
C TRP A 672 8.20 -7.84 39.93
N PHE A 673 6.92 -7.51 40.10
CA PHE A 673 6.46 -6.46 41.02
C PHE A 673 5.22 -6.90 41.80
N LEU A 674 5.14 -6.44 43.04
CA LEU A 674 3.93 -6.41 43.84
C LEU A 674 3.27 -5.04 43.68
N GLY A 675 2.11 -5.02 43.03
CA GLY A 675 1.42 -3.81 42.59
C GLY A 675 1.94 -3.29 41.24
N ASP A 676 1.27 -2.26 40.73
CA ASP A 676 1.61 -1.68 39.44
C ASP A 676 2.95 -0.92 39.50
N PRO A 677 4.00 -1.32 38.74
CA PRO A 677 5.30 -0.65 38.76
C PRO A 677 5.30 0.83 38.38
N ASP A 678 4.31 1.31 37.63
CA ASP A 678 4.16 2.71 37.20
C ASP A 678 3.46 3.57 38.26
N GLN A 679 2.84 2.91 39.25
CA GLN A 679 2.21 3.53 40.43
C GLN A 679 3.01 3.25 41.72
N GLY A 680 4.29 2.90 41.59
CA GLY A 680 5.18 2.67 42.74
C GLY A 680 5.14 1.25 43.33
N GLY A 681 4.71 0.25 42.55
CA GLY A 681 4.77 -1.16 42.93
C GLY A 681 6.17 -1.61 43.35
N ALA A 682 6.25 -2.48 44.36
CA ALA A 682 7.50 -2.94 44.96
C ALA A 682 8.08 -4.11 44.17
N MET A 683 9.37 -4.07 43.86
CA MET A 683 10.02 -5.15 43.10
C MET A 683 10.13 -6.44 43.92
N ILE A 684 9.82 -7.58 43.28
CA ILE A 684 9.96 -8.92 43.85
C ILE A 684 11.28 -9.50 43.32
N GLY A 685 12.24 -9.70 44.22
CA GLY A 685 13.57 -10.20 43.86
C GLY A 685 14.42 -9.16 43.10
N ALA A 686 15.31 -9.65 42.24
CA ALA A 686 16.15 -8.83 41.37
C ALA A 686 15.69 -8.95 39.90
N GLU A 687 16.09 -8.00 39.06
CA GLU A 687 15.87 -8.07 37.62
C GLU A 687 16.63 -9.27 37.05
N ALA A 688 15.94 -10.12 36.30
CA ALA A 688 16.53 -11.27 35.64
C ALA A 688 17.04 -10.86 34.25
N ASP A 689 18.32 -11.13 33.98
CA ASP A 689 18.90 -11.07 32.64
C ASP A 689 18.71 -12.42 31.95
N LEU A 690 17.89 -12.45 30.91
CA LEU A 690 17.55 -13.64 30.12
C LEU A 690 18.46 -13.78 28.90
N GLY A 691 19.37 -12.83 28.65
CA GLY A 691 20.33 -12.85 27.57
C GLY A 691 19.67 -12.68 26.20
N THR A 692 19.75 -13.72 25.36
CA THR A 692 19.30 -13.69 23.96
C THR A 692 18.14 -14.65 23.77
N LEU A 693 17.06 -14.18 23.14
CA LEU A 693 15.92 -15.00 22.70
C LEU A 693 15.86 -15.03 21.17
N ALA A 694 16.04 -16.22 20.58
CA ALA A 694 15.92 -16.41 19.15
C ALA A 694 14.48 -16.23 18.65
N ALA A 695 14.32 -15.98 17.35
CA ALA A 695 13.01 -15.88 16.72
C ALA A 695 12.18 -17.15 16.95
N GLY A 696 10.95 -17.00 17.45
CA GLY A 696 10.03 -18.08 17.80
C GLY A 696 10.39 -18.87 19.06
N GLN A 697 11.44 -18.49 19.78
CA GLN A 697 11.84 -19.17 21.01
C GLN A 697 10.89 -18.81 22.16
N SER A 698 10.49 -19.82 22.94
CA SER A 698 9.81 -19.64 24.22
C SER A 698 10.74 -19.99 25.38
N LEU A 699 10.57 -19.30 26.51
CA LEU A 699 11.32 -19.52 27.74
C LEU A 699 10.37 -19.50 28.94
N GLU A 700 10.55 -20.45 29.86
CA GLU A 700 9.88 -20.44 31.15
C GLU A 700 10.68 -19.56 32.13
N VAL A 701 9.98 -18.70 32.86
CA VAL A 701 10.56 -17.74 33.79
C VAL A 701 9.87 -17.85 35.14
N SER A 702 10.60 -17.64 36.22
CA SER A 702 10.06 -17.81 37.58
C SER A 702 10.62 -16.82 38.59
N ALA A 703 9.84 -16.55 39.63
CA ALA A 703 10.27 -15.80 40.82
C ALA A 703 9.62 -16.38 42.08
N ASP A 704 10.26 -16.16 43.23
CA ASP A 704 9.69 -16.49 44.54
C ASP A 704 9.28 -15.19 45.24
N TRP A 705 8.07 -15.18 45.79
CA TRP A 705 7.53 -14.06 46.57
C TRP A 705 7.14 -14.50 47.98
N GLU A 706 7.56 -13.73 48.98
CA GLU A 706 7.20 -13.95 50.38
C GLU A 706 5.93 -13.17 50.73
N SER A 707 4.84 -13.87 51.04
CA SER A 707 3.53 -13.27 51.32
C SER A 707 3.37 -12.72 52.75
N ALA A 708 4.44 -12.80 53.56
CA ALA A 708 4.43 -12.36 54.96
C ALA A 708 4.02 -10.88 55.10
N GLY A 709 3.00 -10.62 55.91
CA GLY A 709 2.49 -9.27 56.17
C GLY A 709 1.47 -8.77 55.14
N PHE A 710 1.17 -9.55 54.10
CA PHE A 710 0.12 -9.25 53.13
C PHE A 710 -1.16 -10.05 53.45
N SER A 711 -2.32 -9.46 53.15
CA SER A 711 -3.65 -10.09 53.25
C SER A 711 -4.61 -9.44 52.25
N GLY A 712 -5.66 -10.17 51.86
CA GLY A 712 -6.61 -9.77 50.82
C GLY A 712 -6.01 -9.80 49.42
N ALA A 713 -6.67 -9.12 48.49
CA ALA A 713 -6.28 -9.06 47.08
C ALA A 713 -4.91 -8.40 46.88
N GLN A 714 -3.96 -9.14 46.32
CA GLN A 714 -2.65 -8.69 45.90
C GLN A 714 -2.53 -8.82 44.37
N SER A 715 -1.89 -7.86 43.73
CA SER A 715 -1.63 -7.87 42.29
C SER A 715 -0.14 -8.09 42.05
N ILE A 716 0.22 -9.11 41.29
CA ILE A 716 1.60 -9.37 40.89
C ILE A 716 1.73 -9.10 39.40
N VAL A 717 2.72 -8.29 39.04
CA VAL A 717 2.96 -7.85 37.67
C VAL A 717 4.35 -8.34 37.23
N ALA A 718 4.41 -9.01 36.08
CA ALA A 718 5.65 -9.32 35.39
C ALA A 718 5.82 -8.40 34.18
N VAL A 719 7.01 -7.83 34.00
CA VAL A 719 7.30 -6.86 32.93
C VAL A 719 8.61 -7.24 32.23
N LEU A 720 8.54 -7.45 30.92
CA LEU A 720 9.68 -7.60 30.03
C LEU A 720 10.20 -6.23 29.60
N ASP A 721 11.51 -6.14 29.38
CA ASP A 721 12.22 -4.94 28.92
C ASP A 721 11.70 -3.62 29.50
N ARG A 722 11.56 -3.55 30.83
CA ARG A 722 11.02 -2.35 31.51
C ARG A 722 11.79 -1.06 31.17
N ALA A 723 13.06 -1.18 30.81
CA ALA A 723 13.90 -0.05 30.45
C ALA A 723 13.61 0.52 29.04
N ASP A 724 12.74 -0.14 28.26
CA ASP A 724 12.39 0.22 26.88
C ASP A 724 13.67 0.33 26.03
N SER A 725 14.49 -0.73 26.11
CA SER A 725 15.84 -0.78 25.56
C SER A 725 15.93 -1.59 24.26
N ILE A 726 14.93 -2.43 24.02
CA ILE A 726 14.72 -3.25 22.82
C ILE A 726 13.56 -2.61 22.07
N ASP A 727 13.77 -2.21 20.82
CA ASP A 727 12.70 -1.64 19.98
C ASP A 727 11.88 -2.79 19.39
N GLU A 728 10.65 -2.98 19.87
CA GLU A 728 9.82 -4.16 19.56
C GLU A 728 8.72 -3.90 18.52
N LEU A 729 8.05 -4.96 18.06
CA LEU A 729 6.87 -4.83 17.19
C LEU A 729 5.63 -4.38 17.97
N ASN A 730 5.49 -4.85 19.20
CA ASN A 730 4.40 -4.53 20.11
C ASN A 730 4.98 -4.38 21.53
N GLU A 731 4.77 -3.20 22.12
CA GLU A 731 5.20 -2.94 23.50
C GLU A 731 4.10 -3.28 24.52
N SER A 732 2.87 -3.52 24.06
CA SER A 732 1.71 -3.66 24.93
C SER A 732 1.53 -5.06 25.52
N ASP A 733 2.18 -6.07 24.93
CA ASP A 733 2.21 -7.47 25.36
C ASP A 733 3.42 -7.82 26.24
N ASN A 734 4.27 -6.83 26.55
CA ASN A 734 5.40 -6.94 27.47
C ASN A 734 5.03 -7.04 28.95
N ARG A 735 3.73 -6.97 29.29
CA ARG A 735 3.26 -6.99 30.67
C ARG A 735 2.18 -8.05 30.89
N GLN A 736 2.31 -8.77 32.00
CA GLN A 736 1.26 -9.67 32.48
C GLN A 736 0.98 -9.46 33.97
N THR A 737 -0.28 -9.62 34.36
CA THR A 737 -0.72 -9.44 35.74
C THR A 737 -1.50 -10.66 36.23
N VAL A 738 -1.22 -11.09 37.45
CA VAL A 738 -1.98 -12.12 38.17
C VAL A 738 -2.46 -11.55 39.50
N ALA A 739 -3.74 -11.75 39.80
CA ALA A 739 -4.31 -11.41 41.09
C ALA A 739 -4.28 -12.64 42.01
N LEU A 740 -3.81 -12.45 43.24
CA LEU A 740 -3.77 -13.47 44.28
C LEU A 740 -4.57 -12.99 45.49
N GLU A 741 -5.43 -13.86 46.01
CA GLU A 741 -6.11 -13.61 47.28
C GLU A 741 -5.27 -14.22 48.40
N VAL A 742 -4.62 -13.38 49.20
CA VAL A 742 -3.81 -13.82 50.34
C VAL A 742 -4.70 -13.93 51.56
N ALA A 743 -4.92 -15.14 52.07
CA ALA A 743 -5.67 -15.34 53.29
C ALA A 743 -4.91 -14.77 54.50
N GLU A 744 -5.63 -14.17 55.44
CA GLU A 744 -5.05 -13.81 56.73
C GLU A 744 -4.50 -15.06 57.42
N LEU A 745 -3.37 -14.90 58.11
CA LEU A 745 -2.85 -15.95 58.97
C LEU A 745 -3.92 -16.29 60.03
N PRO A 746 -4.27 -17.58 60.21
CA PRO A 746 -5.22 -17.98 61.24
C PRO A 746 -4.81 -17.43 62.62
N GLN A 747 -5.71 -16.67 63.26
CA GLN A 747 -5.51 -16.14 64.63
C GLN A 747 -5.56 -17.24 65.71
N ALA A 748 -5.83 -18.49 65.32
CA ALA A 748 -5.72 -19.62 66.22
C ALA A 748 -4.24 -20.02 66.39
N PRO A 749 -3.81 -20.42 67.59
CA PRO A 749 -2.49 -21.00 67.77
C PRO A 749 -2.39 -22.37 67.09
N ASP A 750 -1.21 -22.72 66.58
CA ASP A 750 -0.98 -24.03 65.94
C ASP A 750 0.46 -24.50 66.22
N ALA A 751 0.62 -25.47 67.13
CA ALA A 751 1.91 -26.01 67.48
C ALA A 751 2.25 -27.23 66.61
N ALA A 752 3.38 -27.15 65.90
CA ALA A 752 3.89 -28.20 65.05
C ALA A 752 5.17 -28.84 65.63
N LEU A 753 5.20 -30.19 65.58
CA LEU A 753 6.38 -31.00 65.84
C LEU A 753 6.84 -31.65 64.53
N LEU A 754 7.93 -31.12 63.96
CA LEU A 754 8.54 -31.66 62.75
C LEU A 754 9.62 -32.68 63.14
N ARG A 755 9.50 -33.92 62.68
CA ARG A 755 10.36 -35.05 63.11
C ARG A 755 11.84 -34.77 62.88
N GLU A 756 12.15 -34.14 61.75
CA GLU A 756 13.50 -33.76 61.31
C GLU A 756 14.21 -32.80 62.27
N ASN A 757 13.46 -32.08 63.11
CA ASN A 757 14.04 -31.13 64.07
C ASN A 757 14.51 -31.79 65.37
N PHE A 758 14.29 -33.10 65.55
CA PHE A 758 14.59 -33.79 66.81
C PHE A 758 15.72 -34.81 66.68
N THR A 759 16.63 -34.77 67.66
CA THR A 759 17.77 -35.68 67.78
C THR A 759 17.79 -36.33 69.16
N LEU A 760 18.14 -37.63 69.20
CA LEU A 760 18.36 -38.37 70.44
C LEU A 760 19.86 -38.42 70.76
N THR A 761 20.22 -38.15 72.01
CA THR A 761 21.59 -38.23 72.50
C THR A 761 21.65 -39.10 73.76
N PRO A 762 22.33 -40.26 73.75
CA PRO A 762 22.94 -40.90 72.59
C PRO A 762 21.89 -41.38 71.57
N PRO A 763 22.23 -41.49 70.27
CA PRO A 763 21.28 -41.90 69.22
C PRO A 763 20.85 -43.38 69.32
N SER A 764 21.56 -44.18 70.11
CA SER A 764 21.25 -45.58 70.40
C SER A 764 21.65 -45.94 71.83
N VAL A 765 20.85 -46.77 72.50
CA VAL A 765 21.09 -47.24 73.88
C VAL A 765 21.29 -48.75 73.86
N ASN A 766 22.42 -49.22 74.39
CA ASN A 766 22.79 -50.65 74.41
C ASN A 766 22.97 -51.21 75.84
N VAL A 767 22.77 -50.40 76.88
CA VAL A 767 22.91 -50.78 78.29
C VAL A 767 21.81 -50.08 79.10
N PHE A 768 21.20 -50.78 80.07
CA PHE A 768 20.13 -50.26 80.92
C PHE A 768 20.59 -50.19 82.39
N PRO A 769 20.26 -49.14 83.16
CA PRO A 769 19.57 -47.90 82.73
C PRO A 769 20.51 -46.94 81.97
N SER A 770 19.97 -46.18 81.01
CA SER A 770 20.75 -45.16 80.28
C SER A 770 20.01 -43.82 80.23
N ALA A 771 20.73 -42.73 80.54
CA ALA A 771 20.23 -41.38 80.39
C ALA A 771 20.25 -40.98 78.90
N VAL A 772 19.11 -40.51 78.40
CA VAL A 772 18.89 -40.10 77.02
C VAL A 772 18.27 -38.70 77.01
N ALA A 773 18.70 -37.86 76.07
CA ALA A 773 18.13 -36.54 75.82
C ALA A 773 17.50 -36.51 74.42
N LEU A 774 16.25 -36.07 74.32
CA LEU A 774 15.63 -35.64 73.06
C LEU A 774 15.77 -34.12 72.95
N SER A 775 16.52 -33.63 71.97
CA SER A 775 16.71 -32.20 71.72
C SER A 775 16.17 -31.83 70.33
N GLY A 776 15.47 -30.70 70.24
CA GLY A 776 14.97 -30.18 68.97
C GLY A 776 14.26 -28.83 69.12
N THR A 777 13.36 -28.51 68.20
CA THR A 777 12.56 -27.27 68.23
C THR A 777 11.08 -27.58 68.04
N VAL A 778 10.24 -26.85 68.79
CA VAL A 778 8.79 -26.81 68.59
C VAL A 778 8.46 -25.47 67.97
N VAL A 779 7.60 -25.47 66.95
CA VAL A 779 7.25 -24.25 66.21
C VAL A 779 5.77 -23.95 66.44
N ASN A 780 5.42 -22.70 66.72
CA ASN A 780 4.04 -22.24 66.63
C ASN A 780 3.86 -21.56 65.26
N ILE A 781 3.12 -22.18 64.36
CA ILE A 781 2.81 -21.66 63.02
C ILE A 781 1.51 -20.85 62.99
N GLY A 782 0.79 -20.80 64.11
CA GLY A 782 -0.42 -20.00 64.28
C GLY A 782 -0.17 -18.55 64.72
N GLY A 783 -1.21 -17.72 64.61
CA GLY A 783 -1.17 -16.28 64.86
C GLY A 783 -1.34 -15.83 66.32
N ALA A 784 -1.55 -16.76 67.25
CA ALA A 784 -1.68 -16.45 68.67
C ALA A 784 -0.65 -17.19 69.52
N ASP A 785 -0.23 -16.58 70.61
CA ASP A 785 0.66 -17.19 71.60
C ASP A 785 0.02 -18.43 72.21
N LEU A 786 0.82 -19.48 72.41
CA LEU A 786 0.48 -20.56 73.31
C LEU A 786 1.31 -20.41 74.58
N THR A 787 0.66 -20.42 75.74
CA THR A 787 1.35 -20.42 77.04
C THR A 787 1.22 -21.78 77.71
N ALA A 788 2.26 -22.18 78.42
CA ALA A 788 2.33 -23.44 79.17
C ALA A 788 1.93 -24.69 78.36
N VAL A 789 2.41 -24.81 77.11
CA VAL A 789 2.10 -25.95 76.24
C VAL A 789 2.78 -27.21 76.78
N PRO A 790 2.02 -28.24 77.22
CA PRO A 790 2.61 -29.46 77.71
C PRO A 790 3.17 -30.27 76.54
N VAL A 791 4.49 -30.47 76.52
CA VAL A 791 5.15 -31.38 75.59
C VAL A 791 5.56 -32.63 76.34
N VAL A 792 5.01 -33.77 75.91
CA VAL A 792 5.17 -35.04 76.61
C VAL A 792 5.77 -36.09 75.66
N LEU A 793 6.88 -36.69 76.10
CA LEU A 793 7.51 -37.81 75.41
C LEU A 793 6.98 -39.11 76.00
N TYR A 794 6.39 -39.95 75.14
CA TYR A 794 5.92 -41.29 75.52
C TYR A 794 6.77 -42.38 74.88
N GLN A 795 7.03 -43.45 75.64
CA GLN A 795 7.40 -44.74 75.10
C GLN A 795 6.12 -45.51 74.72
N LEU A 796 6.06 -46.05 73.51
CA LEU A 796 5.00 -46.95 73.09
C LEU A 796 5.56 -48.38 73.00
N ARG A 797 5.06 -49.30 73.85
CA ARG A 797 5.36 -50.73 73.78
C ARG A 797 4.07 -51.53 73.84
N ASN A 798 3.83 -52.41 72.87
CA ASN A 798 2.63 -53.25 72.77
C ASN A 798 1.30 -52.48 72.93
N GLY A 799 1.23 -51.25 72.40
CA GLY A 799 0.05 -50.39 72.50
C GLY A 799 -0.10 -49.64 73.84
N VAL A 800 0.76 -49.91 74.84
CA VAL A 800 0.78 -49.17 76.11
C VAL A 800 1.70 -47.97 75.98
N ARG A 801 1.18 -46.78 76.31
CA ARG A 801 1.93 -45.52 76.38
C ARG A 801 2.43 -45.30 77.80
N THR A 802 3.74 -45.21 77.97
CA THR A 802 4.40 -44.85 79.24
C THR A 802 5.06 -43.49 79.08
N GLU A 803 4.76 -42.54 79.96
CA GLU A 803 5.39 -41.22 79.95
C GLU A 803 6.87 -41.34 80.35
N LEU A 804 7.77 -40.79 79.53
CA LEU A 804 9.22 -40.78 79.76
C LEU A 804 9.70 -39.44 80.32
N ALA A 805 9.19 -38.35 79.77
CA ALA A 805 9.51 -36.99 80.20
C ALA A 805 8.40 -36.03 79.79
N ARG A 806 8.30 -34.91 80.51
CA ARG A 806 7.42 -33.78 80.20
C ARG A 806 8.14 -32.46 80.42
N THR A 807 7.74 -31.46 79.66
CA THR A 807 8.04 -30.05 79.95
C THR A 807 6.87 -29.20 79.51
N GLU A 808 6.87 -27.95 79.93
CA GLU A 808 6.00 -26.92 79.38
C GLU A 808 6.84 -25.91 78.60
N LEU A 809 6.28 -25.39 77.51
CA LEU A 809 6.87 -24.33 76.70
C LEU A 809 5.85 -23.22 76.49
N ASP A 810 6.30 -21.98 76.62
CA ASP A 810 5.61 -20.86 76.00
C ASP A 810 6.06 -20.79 74.54
N LEU A 811 5.12 -20.86 73.61
CA LEU A 811 5.35 -20.77 72.18
C LEU A 811 4.70 -19.47 71.67
N PRO A 812 5.46 -18.36 71.61
CA PRO A 812 4.97 -17.13 71.00
C PRO A 812 4.46 -17.38 69.56
N ALA A 813 3.49 -16.60 69.11
CA ALA A 813 2.98 -16.67 67.73
C ALA A 813 4.15 -16.60 66.72
N GLN A 814 4.12 -17.45 65.70
CA GLN A 814 5.15 -17.53 64.65
C GLN A 814 6.59 -17.78 65.14
N ALA A 815 6.79 -18.29 66.36
CA ALA A 815 8.13 -18.52 66.92
C ALA A 815 8.53 -20.00 66.93
N SER A 816 9.84 -20.23 66.90
CA SER A 816 10.46 -21.54 67.13
C SER A 816 11.17 -21.52 68.49
N VAL A 817 10.83 -22.48 69.35
CA VAL A 817 11.34 -22.57 70.71
C VAL A 817 12.12 -23.88 70.88
N PRO A 818 13.35 -23.82 71.41
CA PRO A 818 14.13 -25.03 71.66
C PRO A 818 13.47 -25.89 72.74
N LEU A 819 13.41 -27.19 72.49
CA LEU A 819 12.94 -28.22 73.39
C LEU A 819 14.08 -29.17 73.76
N ARG A 820 14.19 -29.48 75.04
CA ARG A 820 15.01 -30.58 75.53
C ARG A 820 14.23 -31.39 76.56
N LEU A 821 14.16 -32.70 76.36
CA LEU A 821 13.56 -33.66 77.28
C LEU A 821 14.60 -34.71 77.64
N ASP A 822 15.03 -34.73 78.89
CA ASP A 822 15.92 -35.75 79.44
C ASP A 822 15.10 -36.86 80.12
N PHE A 823 15.41 -38.12 79.83
CA PHE A 823 14.73 -39.31 80.36
C PHE A 823 15.71 -40.48 80.54
N THR A 824 15.30 -41.50 81.31
CA THR A 824 16.09 -42.72 81.49
C THR A 824 15.35 -43.89 80.87
N LEU A 825 16.03 -44.62 79.98
CA LEU A 825 15.53 -45.86 79.38
C LEU A 825 15.89 -47.09 80.21
#